data_AF-A0A835RIN7-F1
#
_entry.id   AF-A0A835RIN7-F1
#
_cell.length_a   1.000
_cell.length_b   1.000
_cell.length_c   1.000
_cell.angle_alpha   90.00
_cell.angle_beta   90.00
_cell.angle_gamma   90.00
#
_symmetry.space_group_name_H-M   'P 1'
#
loop_
_entity.id
_entity.type
_entity.pdbx_description
1 polymer ?
#
loop_
_entity_poly.entity_id
_entity_poly.type
_entity_poly.pdbx_seq_one_letter_code
_entity_poly.pdbx_strand_id
1 'polypeptide(L)'
;MAAVTTMWQPQDEGLREICGLLERQISPNSDQHLIWQQLQQYNQIGDFNNYLAFILSRAEGKSVEVRQAAGLLLKNNLRVAFRSMSPSSQQYIKSQLLPCIGAADKTIRSTAGTVISVIVQCGRILGWPDLLEGLIRCLDSNDLNLMEGAMDAIFKICEDVPEELDVEVAGLPERPINLFMPRLLQFFRSPHSTLRRLSLGSINQFIVIMPTALLLSMDQYLQGLFLLARDISPDVRKLVCSAFVQLIEVRSSILEPHLRNVIEYMLQANNDSDDEVALEACEFWSAYCDANLPPEGLRDFLPRLIPVLLSNMVYADDDESLVDAEDDDTVPDRDEDLKPRFHSSRLHGSNNGEDPDDGIVNVWNLRKCSAAGLDVLSVVYGDEILPTLMPLIQLRLSTSNDSEWKDREAAVLAIGAIAEGCLNGLYPMLPEIVTYLLPLLDDKFPLIRSITCWTLSRFSKFIVQGILQHQRGHEQFDKVLMGLLQRILDNNKRVQEAACSAFATLEEEAGEELSLRLEIILQHLMCAFGKYQRRNLRIVYDAIGTLADAVGGELNQALGPGFSQFAEPVFQRCITLIQTQLLAKIDHVSAGVQYDKEFIVCSLDLLSGLVEGLGSGVESLVANSNLRDLLAQCCMDDSADIRQSALALLGDLARVCPIHLLARIMDFLNIAAEQLNPAQLKESASVANNACWALGELAVKVHREISPVVLKVVSYLVPILQNPEDLNKSLLENSAITLGRLGWVCPDLVAPHMEHFLQYWCAALCMIRDDFEKEDAFRGLCAMVRTNPSGAVSSLPYVCRAIASWHEIRSKDLHNEISQVLNGYKQMLGSGAWEQLHSKLEPHVVQKLSKYQV
;
A
#
# COMPACT_ATOMS: atom_id res chain seq x y z
N MET A 1 -65.91 0.38 -5.21
CA MET A 1 -65.32 -0.52 -6.22
C MET A 1 -63.82 -0.54 -5.98
N ALA A 2 -63.29 -1.65 -5.47
CA ALA A 2 -61.86 -1.84 -5.29
C ALA A 2 -61.18 -1.90 -6.66
N ALA A 3 -60.18 -1.06 -6.89
CA ALA A 3 -59.35 -1.14 -8.07
C ALA A 3 -58.56 -2.46 -7.99
N VAL A 4 -58.90 -3.40 -8.87
CA VAL A 4 -58.10 -4.60 -9.12
C VAL A 4 -56.77 -4.11 -9.68
N THR A 5 -55.69 -4.17 -8.90
CA THR A 5 -54.32 -3.97 -9.39
C THR A 5 -54.02 -5.08 -10.39
N THR A 6 -54.13 -4.77 -11.68
CA THR A 6 -53.70 -5.66 -12.76
C THR A 6 -52.21 -5.93 -12.61
N MET A 7 -51.84 -7.18 -12.31
CA MET A 7 -50.43 -7.62 -12.31
C MET A 7 -49.85 -7.40 -13.71
N TRP A 8 -48.64 -6.83 -13.77
CA TRP A 8 -47.89 -6.65 -15.03
C TRP A 8 -47.74 -7.99 -15.76
N GLN A 9 -47.85 -7.97 -17.08
CA GLN A 9 -47.65 -9.13 -17.96
C GLN A 9 -46.77 -8.71 -19.14
N PRO A 10 -45.84 -9.58 -19.60
CA PRO A 10 -45.01 -9.28 -20.76
C PRO A 10 -45.84 -9.25 -22.04
N GLN A 11 -45.45 -8.41 -22.99
CA GLN A 11 -45.94 -8.49 -24.37
C GLN A 11 -45.11 -9.52 -25.15
N ASP A 12 -45.76 -10.39 -25.93
CA ASP A 12 -45.09 -11.50 -26.63
C ASP A 12 -44.01 -11.06 -27.62
N GLU A 13 -44.14 -9.86 -28.19
CA GLU A 13 -43.17 -9.30 -29.12
C GLU A 13 -41.90 -8.84 -28.38
N GLY A 14 -42.06 -8.02 -27.33
CA GLY A 14 -40.94 -7.56 -26.49
C GLY A 14 -40.22 -8.72 -25.79
N LEU A 15 -40.96 -9.74 -25.33
CA LEU A 15 -40.35 -10.93 -24.74
C LEU A 15 -39.46 -11.69 -25.74
N ARG A 16 -39.94 -11.86 -26.99
CA ARG A 16 -39.16 -12.51 -28.06
C ARG A 16 -37.92 -11.71 -28.41
N GLU A 17 -38.03 -10.39 -28.51
CA GLU A 17 -36.93 -9.50 -28.83
C GLU A 17 -35.83 -9.53 -27.77
N ILE A 18 -36.20 -9.37 -26.49
CA ILE A 18 -35.26 -9.39 -25.36
C ILE A 18 -34.58 -10.76 -25.24
N CYS A 19 -35.34 -11.86 -25.35
CA CYS A 19 -34.73 -13.20 -25.35
C CYS A 19 -33.75 -13.39 -26.52
N GLY A 20 -34.10 -12.94 -27.73
CA GLY A 20 -33.22 -13.02 -28.89
C GLY A 20 -31.96 -12.15 -28.77
N LEU A 21 -32.00 -11.06 -28.02
CA LEU A 21 -30.82 -10.25 -27.68
C LEU A 21 -29.91 -10.97 -26.69
N LEU A 22 -30.47 -11.54 -25.63
CA LEU A 22 -29.71 -12.31 -24.64
C LEU A 22 -29.06 -13.56 -25.26
N GLU A 23 -29.78 -14.27 -26.13
CA GLU A 23 -29.24 -15.41 -26.88
C GLU A 23 -28.03 -15.00 -27.75
N ARG A 24 -28.10 -13.83 -28.41
CA ARG A 24 -26.98 -13.29 -29.19
C ARG A 24 -25.81 -12.84 -28.30
N GLN A 25 -26.09 -12.28 -27.13
CA GLN A 25 -25.06 -11.87 -26.17
C GLN A 25 -24.21 -13.06 -25.71
N ILE A 26 -24.84 -14.21 -25.52
CA ILE A 26 -24.16 -15.45 -25.08
C ILE A 26 -23.33 -16.07 -26.23
N SER A 27 -23.61 -15.72 -27.49
CA SER A 27 -22.93 -16.32 -28.64
C SER A 27 -21.54 -15.71 -28.88
N PRO A 28 -20.48 -16.53 -29.06
CA PRO A 28 -19.10 -16.05 -29.24
C PRO A 28 -18.86 -15.31 -30.56
N ASN A 29 -19.75 -15.44 -31.55
CA ASN A 29 -19.59 -14.83 -32.89
C ASN A 29 -20.38 -13.52 -33.07
N SER A 30 -20.94 -12.97 -32.00
CA SER A 30 -21.77 -11.76 -32.05
C SER A 30 -20.96 -10.47 -31.78
N ASP A 31 -21.40 -9.36 -32.37
CA ASP A 31 -20.91 -8.02 -32.03
C ASP A 31 -21.40 -7.60 -30.63
N GLN A 32 -20.56 -7.88 -29.62
CA GLN A 32 -20.86 -7.61 -28.21
C GLN A 32 -21.05 -6.11 -27.93
N HIS A 33 -20.34 -5.24 -28.64
CA HIS A 33 -20.44 -3.79 -28.44
C HIS A 33 -21.81 -3.27 -28.91
N LEU A 34 -22.26 -3.71 -30.08
CA LEU A 34 -23.57 -3.35 -30.61
C LEU A 34 -24.71 -3.88 -29.73
N ILE A 35 -24.60 -5.13 -29.25
CA ILE A 35 -25.61 -5.73 -28.37
C ILE A 35 -25.70 -4.97 -27.04
N TRP A 36 -24.55 -4.59 -26.46
CA TRP A 36 -24.53 -3.83 -25.22
C TRP A 36 -25.16 -2.43 -25.40
N GLN A 37 -24.89 -1.74 -26.51
CA GLN A 37 -25.55 -0.47 -26.83
C GLN A 37 -27.08 -0.63 -26.94
N GLN A 38 -27.56 -1.70 -27.58
CA GLN A 38 -28.99 -1.98 -27.67
C GLN A 38 -29.61 -2.24 -26.29
N LEU A 39 -28.96 -3.03 -25.44
CA LEU A 39 -29.41 -3.28 -24.06
C LEU A 39 -29.46 -1.99 -23.22
N GLN A 40 -28.51 -1.06 -23.41
CA GLN A 40 -28.54 0.24 -22.75
C GLN A 40 -29.72 1.11 -23.21
N GLN A 41 -30.10 1.03 -24.49
CA GLN A 41 -31.30 1.73 -24.98
C GLN A 41 -32.57 1.18 -24.33
N TYR A 42 -32.72 -0.15 -24.23
CA TYR A 42 -33.88 -0.75 -23.55
C TYR A 42 -33.92 -0.44 -22.05
N ASN A 43 -32.78 -0.21 -21.40
CA ASN A 43 -32.73 0.17 -19.99
C ASN A 43 -33.43 1.52 -19.70
N GLN A 44 -33.67 2.34 -20.73
CA GLN A 44 -34.47 3.56 -20.63
C GLN A 44 -35.99 3.29 -20.59
N ILE A 45 -36.43 2.07 -20.91
CA ILE A 45 -37.84 1.67 -20.89
C ILE A 45 -38.24 1.26 -19.47
N GLY A 46 -39.29 1.90 -18.95
CA GLY A 46 -39.67 1.82 -17.53
C GLY A 46 -40.05 0.42 -17.01
N ASP A 47 -40.44 -0.53 -17.88
CA ASP A 47 -40.77 -1.91 -17.50
C ASP A 47 -39.78 -2.96 -18.01
N PHE A 48 -38.63 -2.55 -18.59
CA PHE A 48 -37.60 -3.47 -19.06
C PHE A 48 -37.12 -4.43 -17.96
N ASN A 49 -36.92 -3.92 -16.75
CA ASN A 49 -36.52 -4.74 -15.60
C ASN A 49 -37.61 -5.76 -15.18
N ASN A 50 -38.88 -5.52 -15.49
CA ASN A 50 -39.96 -6.50 -15.28
C ASN A 50 -39.84 -7.65 -16.28
N TYR A 51 -39.46 -7.38 -17.54
CA TYR A 51 -39.15 -8.43 -18.52
C TYR A 51 -37.99 -9.30 -18.05
N LEU A 52 -36.89 -8.71 -17.58
CA LEU A 52 -35.74 -9.48 -17.09
C LEU A 52 -36.10 -10.37 -15.90
N ALA A 53 -36.88 -9.85 -14.94
CA ALA A 53 -37.37 -10.63 -13.80
C ALA A 53 -38.34 -11.75 -14.24
N PHE A 54 -39.19 -11.50 -15.23
CA PHE A 54 -40.06 -12.51 -15.83
C PHE A 54 -39.25 -13.60 -16.54
N ILE A 55 -38.24 -13.24 -17.32
CA ILE A 55 -37.40 -14.20 -18.04
C ILE A 55 -36.66 -15.11 -17.06
N LEU A 56 -36.05 -14.53 -16.02
CA LEU A 56 -35.40 -15.31 -14.97
C LEU A 56 -36.37 -16.31 -14.32
N SER A 57 -37.58 -15.87 -13.97
CA SER A 57 -38.51 -16.64 -13.13
C SER A 57 -39.41 -17.61 -13.90
N ARG A 58 -39.98 -17.22 -15.04
CA ARG A 58 -41.14 -17.86 -15.68
C ARG A 58 -41.00 -18.14 -17.17
N ALA A 59 -39.90 -17.80 -17.83
CA ALA A 59 -39.72 -18.11 -19.25
C ALA A 59 -39.48 -19.61 -19.48
N GLU A 60 -40.56 -20.39 -19.37
CA GLU A 60 -40.59 -21.82 -19.67
C GLU A 60 -40.22 -22.06 -21.14
N GLY A 61 -39.30 -22.99 -21.40
CA GLY A 61 -38.78 -23.29 -22.74
C GLY A 61 -37.56 -22.48 -23.19
N LYS A 62 -37.08 -21.51 -22.40
CA LYS A 62 -35.78 -20.85 -22.61
C LYS A 62 -34.67 -21.57 -21.84
N SER A 63 -33.44 -21.48 -22.34
CA SER A 63 -32.28 -22.13 -21.74
C SER A 63 -31.90 -21.47 -20.41
N VAL A 64 -31.20 -22.22 -19.54
CA VAL A 64 -30.78 -21.72 -18.23
C VAL A 64 -29.82 -20.54 -18.39
N GLU A 65 -28.98 -20.54 -19.41
CA GLU A 65 -28.02 -19.48 -19.73
C GLU A 65 -28.73 -18.17 -20.07
N VAL A 66 -29.81 -18.21 -20.85
CA VAL A 66 -30.62 -17.01 -21.17
C VAL A 66 -31.30 -16.46 -19.93
N ARG A 67 -31.84 -17.34 -19.09
CA ARG A 67 -32.49 -16.96 -17.83
C ARG A 67 -31.48 -16.37 -16.84
N GLN A 68 -30.29 -16.95 -16.75
CA GLN A 68 -29.17 -16.43 -15.95
C GLN A 68 -28.70 -15.07 -16.46
N ALA A 69 -28.48 -14.92 -17.77
CA ALA A 69 -28.08 -13.64 -18.38
C ALA A 69 -29.11 -12.53 -18.08
N ALA A 70 -30.41 -12.84 -18.15
CA ALA A 70 -31.47 -11.90 -17.75
C ALA A 70 -31.34 -11.48 -16.28
N GLY A 71 -31.10 -12.43 -15.37
CA GLY A 71 -30.92 -12.14 -13.94
C GLY A 71 -29.65 -11.34 -13.62
N LEU A 72 -28.53 -11.62 -14.30
CA LEU A 72 -27.29 -10.87 -14.14
C LEU A 72 -27.39 -9.45 -14.69
N LEU A 73 -28.09 -9.26 -15.82
CA LEU A 73 -28.38 -7.93 -16.35
C LEU A 73 -29.33 -7.16 -15.41
N LEU A 74 -30.36 -7.84 -14.89
CA LEU A 74 -31.25 -7.26 -13.89
C LEU A 74 -30.47 -6.79 -12.65
N LYS A 75 -29.56 -7.61 -12.12
CA LYS A 75 -28.67 -7.25 -11.01
C LYS A 75 -27.95 -5.91 -11.27
N ASN A 76 -27.32 -5.78 -12.44
CA ASN A 76 -26.55 -4.58 -12.80
C ASN A 76 -27.46 -3.35 -12.92
N ASN A 77 -28.64 -3.49 -13.52
CA ASN A 77 -29.58 -2.39 -13.68
C ASN A 77 -30.14 -1.93 -12.32
N LEU A 78 -30.46 -2.86 -11.41
CA LEU A 78 -31.04 -2.52 -10.12
C LEU A 78 -30.07 -1.74 -9.22
N ARG A 79 -28.76 -2.00 -9.29
CA ARG A 79 -27.76 -1.22 -8.52
C ARG A 79 -27.86 0.29 -8.75
N VAL A 80 -28.22 0.70 -9.97
CA VAL A 80 -28.33 2.12 -10.35
C VAL A 80 -29.77 2.62 -10.24
N ALA A 81 -30.73 1.84 -10.74
CA ALA A 81 -32.09 2.32 -10.96
C ALA A 81 -33.09 1.96 -9.85
N PHE A 82 -32.79 1.01 -8.95
CA PHE A 82 -33.82 0.45 -8.06
C PHE A 82 -34.57 1.51 -7.25
N ARG A 83 -33.86 2.52 -6.71
CA ARG A 83 -34.46 3.59 -5.89
C ARG A 83 -35.35 4.55 -6.70
N SER A 84 -35.10 4.74 -8.00
CA SER A 84 -35.87 5.63 -8.87
C SER A 84 -37.01 4.92 -9.62
N MET A 85 -37.04 3.58 -9.60
CA MET A 85 -38.09 2.76 -10.21
C MET A 85 -39.45 2.93 -9.52
N SER A 86 -40.52 2.67 -10.28
CA SER A 86 -41.89 2.71 -9.74
C SER A 86 -42.11 1.64 -8.65
N PRO A 87 -42.88 1.94 -7.58
CA PRO A 87 -43.18 0.95 -6.54
C PRO A 87 -43.85 -0.32 -7.06
N SER A 88 -44.67 -0.21 -8.10
CA SER A 88 -45.30 -1.36 -8.76
C SER A 88 -44.30 -2.30 -9.42
N SER A 89 -43.29 -1.76 -10.10
CA SER A 89 -42.22 -2.57 -10.71
C SER A 89 -41.31 -3.18 -9.64
N GLN A 90 -40.96 -2.43 -8.59
CA GLN A 90 -40.22 -2.97 -7.45
C GLN A 90 -40.95 -4.16 -6.81
N GLN A 91 -42.26 -4.03 -6.54
CA GLN A 91 -43.07 -5.10 -5.95
C GLN A 91 -43.22 -6.29 -6.89
N TYR A 92 -43.39 -6.05 -8.20
CA TYR A 92 -43.45 -7.11 -9.20
C TYR A 92 -42.15 -7.94 -9.21
N ILE A 93 -40.98 -7.29 -9.30
CA ILE A 93 -39.69 -7.98 -9.32
C ILE A 93 -39.51 -8.81 -8.04
N LYS A 94 -39.78 -8.22 -6.86
CA LYS A 94 -39.76 -8.94 -5.57
C LYS A 94 -40.63 -10.19 -5.59
N SER A 95 -41.85 -10.09 -6.12
CA SER A 95 -42.78 -11.24 -6.21
C SER A 95 -42.32 -12.34 -7.17
N GLN A 96 -41.53 -12.01 -8.20
CA GLN A 96 -40.98 -13.00 -9.14
C GLN A 96 -39.75 -13.72 -8.57
N LEU A 97 -38.98 -13.06 -7.71
CA LEU A 97 -37.74 -13.62 -7.16
C LEU A 97 -37.98 -14.64 -6.05
N LEU A 98 -38.95 -14.42 -5.15
CA LEU A 98 -39.19 -15.34 -4.01
C LEU A 98 -39.44 -16.80 -4.45
N PRO A 99 -40.27 -17.10 -5.46
CA PRO A 99 -40.42 -18.48 -5.95
C PRO A 99 -39.14 -19.07 -6.55
N CYS A 100 -38.25 -18.24 -7.10
CA CYS A 100 -37.01 -18.70 -7.71
C CYS A 100 -36.01 -19.26 -6.69
N ILE A 101 -36.15 -18.90 -5.40
CA ILE A 101 -35.35 -19.44 -4.30
C ILE A 101 -35.50 -20.98 -4.23
N GLY A 102 -36.69 -21.51 -4.54
CA GLY A 102 -36.97 -22.94 -4.57
C GLY A 102 -36.87 -23.59 -5.95
N ALA A 103 -36.27 -22.91 -6.95
CA ALA A 103 -36.18 -23.45 -8.30
C ALA A 103 -35.39 -24.77 -8.32
N ALA A 104 -35.78 -25.72 -9.18
CA ALA A 104 -35.07 -27.01 -9.30
C ALA A 104 -33.62 -26.84 -9.78
N ASP A 105 -33.37 -25.86 -10.65
CA ASP A 105 -32.05 -25.55 -11.19
C ASP A 105 -31.24 -24.66 -10.24
N LYS A 106 -30.02 -25.11 -9.90
CA LYS A 106 -29.10 -24.41 -8.97
C LYS A 106 -28.67 -23.04 -9.48
N THR A 107 -28.47 -22.88 -10.79
CA THR A 107 -28.02 -21.61 -11.39
C THR A 107 -29.10 -20.55 -11.26
N ILE A 108 -30.37 -20.93 -11.45
CA ILE A 108 -31.51 -20.03 -11.24
C ILE A 108 -31.65 -19.64 -9.76
N ARG A 109 -31.55 -20.59 -8.82
CA ARG A 109 -31.56 -20.30 -7.37
C ARG A 109 -30.47 -19.29 -7.00
N SER A 110 -29.23 -19.56 -7.44
CA SER A 110 -28.08 -18.70 -7.15
C SER A 110 -28.24 -17.30 -7.75
N THR A 111 -28.69 -17.21 -9.02
CA THR A 111 -28.93 -15.93 -9.68
C THR A 111 -30.01 -15.12 -8.96
N ALA A 112 -31.10 -15.78 -8.54
CA ALA A 112 -32.15 -15.13 -7.75
C ALA A 112 -31.59 -14.60 -6.42
N GLY A 113 -30.79 -15.39 -5.69
CA GLY A 113 -30.12 -14.95 -4.46
C GLY A 113 -29.24 -13.71 -4.67
N THR A 114 -28.49 -13.65 -5.77
CA THR A 114 -27.65 -12.49 -6.12
C THR A 114 -28.49 -11.24 -6.40
N VAL A 115 -29.61 -11.37 -7.12
CA VAL A 115 -30.52 -10.23 -7.36
C VAL A 115 -31.19 -9.77 -6.07
N ILE A 116 -31.59 -10.72 -5.21
CA ILE A 116 -32.16 -10.42 -3.88
C ILE A 116 -31.17 -9.62 -3.05
N SER A 117 -29.91 -10.04 -2.98
CA SER A 117 -28.87 -9.34 -2.21
C SER A 117 -28.70 -7.88 -2.66
N VAL A 118 -28.65 -7.62 -3.97
CA VAL A 118 -28.59 -6.24 -4.52
C VAL A 118 -29.83 -5.42 -4.16
N ILE A 119 -31.02 -6.01 -4.16
CA ILE A 119 -32.24 -5.30 -3.74
C ILE A 119 -32.14 -4.90 -2.26
N VAL A 120 -31.63 -5.79 -1.39
CA VAL A 120 -31.41 -5.48 0.03
C VAL A 120 -30.35 -4.40 0.18
N GLN A 121 -29.24 -4.44 -0.58
CA GLN A 121 -28.22 -3.39 -0.58
C GLN A 121 -28.79 -2.01 -0.96
N CYS A 122 -29.67 -1.96 -1.95
CA CYS A 122 -30.24 -0.70 -2.43
C CYS A 122 -31.38 -0.17 -1.53
N GLY A 123 -32.29 -1.06 -1.13
CA GLY A 123 -33.55 -0.74 -0.44
C GLY A 123 -33.55 -1.00 1.06
N ARG A 124 -32.47 -1.57 1.61
CA ARG A 124 -32.34 -2.10 2.97
C ARG A 124 -33.33 -3.22 3.27
N ILE A 125 -33.13 -3.92 4.38
CA ILE A 125 -34.05 -5.00 4.79
C ILE A 125 -35.46 -4.46 5.10
N LEU A 126 -35.54 -3.22 5.60
CA LEU A 126 -36.79 -2.49 5.84
C LEU A 126 -37.60 -2.25 4.56
N GLY A 127 -36.94 -2.16 3.42
CA GLY A 127 -37.59 -2.01 2.12
C GLY A 127 -38.27 -3.29 1.63
N TRP A 128 -38.05 -4.44 2.28
CA TRP A 128 -38.63 -5.72 1.88
C TRP A 128 -38.93 -6.63 3.09
N PRO A 129 -39.91 -6.28 3.93
CA PRO A 129 -40.21 -7.01 5.17
C PRO A 129 -40.58 -8.48 4.94
N ASP A 130 -41.33 -8.77 3.85
CA ASP A 130 -41.78 -10.14 3.52
C ASP A 130 -40.63 -11.10 3.17
N LEU A 131 -39.44 -10.58 2.84
CA LEU A 131 -38.28 -11.40 2.49
C LEU A 131 -37.85 -12.29 3.66
N LEU A 132 -37.79 -11.72 4.87
CA LEU A 132 -37.33 -12.43 6.06
C LEU A 132 -38.24 -13.61 6.40
N GLU A 133 -39.57 -13.38 6.40
CA GLU A 133 -40.53 -14.44 6.62
C GLU A 133 -40.47 -15.50 5.52
N GLY A 134 -40.29 -15.09 4.26
CA GLY A 134 -40.10 -15.98 3.12
C GLY A 134 -38.87 -16.89 3.28
N LEU A 135 -37.71 -16.30 3.62
CA LEU A 135 -36.47 -17.05 3.85
C LEU A 135 -36.60 -18.03 5.01
N ILE A 136 -37.19 -17.61 6.15
CA ILE A 136 -37.42 -18.49 7.29
C ILE A 136 -38.31 -19.68 6.93
N ARG A 137 -39.42 -19.44 6.20
CA ARG A 137 -40.30 -20.52 5.73
C ARG A 137 -39.59 -21.50 4.81
N CYS A 138 -38.68 -21.02 3.96
CA CYS A 138 -37.86 -21.88 3.10
C CYS A 138 -36.85 -22.70 3.91
N LEU A 139 -36.21 -22.12 4.93
CA LEU A 139 -35.28 -22.85 5.81
C LEU A 139 -35.98 -23.92 6.67
N ASP A 140 -37.19 -23.62 7.14
CA ASP A 140 -38.01 -24.55 7.93
C ASP A 140 -38.72 -25.59 7.02
N SER A 141 -38.51 -25.53 5.71
CA SER A 141 -39.01 -26.52 4.76
C SER A 141 -38.15 -27.79 4.80
N ASN A 142 -38.77 -28.96 4.60
CA ASN A 142 -38.03 -30.21 4.43
C ASN A 142 -37.59 -30.44 2.96
N ASP A 143 -37.58 -29.39 2.14
CA ASP A 143 -37.17 -29.44 0.73
C ASP A 143 -35.75 -28.89 0.58
N LEU A 144 -34.85 -29.70 0.05
CA LEU A 144 -33.43 -29.34 -0.08
C LEU A 144 -33.21 -28.13 -1.00
N ASN A 145 -33.97 -27.98 -2.09
CA ASN A 145 -33.79 -26.85 -3.00
C ASN A 145 -34.22 -25.54 -2.34
N LEU A 146 -35.32 -25.56 -1.59
CA LEU A 146 -35.79 -24.39 -0.83
C LEU A 146 -34.80 -24.02 0.28
N MET A 147 -34.31 -25.01 1.05
CA MET A 147 -33.30 -24.78 2.08
C MET A 147 -32.00 -24.23 1.49
N GLU A 148 -31.45 -24.86 0.45
CA GLU A 148 -30.21 -24.42 -0.19
C GLU A 148 -30.34 -23.03 -0.80
N GLY A 149 -31.43 -22.76 -1.53
CA GLY A 149 -31.62 -21.45 -2.15
C GLY A 149 -31.79 -20.34 -1.11
N ALA A 150 -32.50 -20.62 0.00
CA ALA A 150 -32.64 -19.64 1.07
C ALA A 150 -31.32 -19.41 1.81
N MET A 151 -30.56 -20.47 2.09
CA MET A 151 -29.22 -20.35 2.69
C MET A 151 -28.24 -19.61 1.77
N ASP A 152 -28.30 -19.82 0.46
CA ASP A 152 -27.46 -19.12 -0.52
C ASP A 152 -27.80 -17.63 -0.61
N ALA A 153 -29.09 -17.29 -0.58
CA ALA A 153 -29.53 -15.90 -0.50
C ALA A 153 -29.11 -15.23 0.83
N ILE A 154 -29.24 -15.92 1.96
CA ILE A 154 -28.80 -15.42 3.28
C ILE A 154 -27.28 -15.20 3.27
N PHE A 155 -26.52 -16.18 2.79
CA PHE A 155 -25.06 -16.08 2.69
C PHE A 155 -24.63 -14.82 1.93
N LYS A 156 -25.23 -14.56 0.75
CA LYS A 156 -24.96 -13.36 -0.05
C LYS A 156 -25.36 -12.06 0.64
N ILE A 157 -26.48 -12.05 1.37
CA ILE A 157 -26.88 -10.88 2.16
C ILE A 157 -25.87 -10.62 3.29
N CYS A 158 -25.41 -11.68 3.97
CA CYS A 158 -24.38 -11.56 5.00
C CYS A 158 -23.03 -11.11 4.43
N GLU A 159 -22.68 -11.50 3.21
CA GLU A 159 -21.45 -11.09 2.53
C GLU A 159 -21.52 -9.61 2.06
N ASP A 160 -22.65 -9.20 1.49
CA ASP A 160 -22.80 -7.85 0.91
C ASP A 160 -23.15 -6.76 1.94
N VAL A 161 -23.99 -7.07 2.94
CA VAL A 161 -24.55 -6.10 3.91
C VAL A 161 -24.82 -6.73 5.30
N PRO A 162 -23.81 -7.26 5.99
CA PRO A 162 -23.98 -7.93 7.29
C PRO A 162 -24.60 -7.02 8.36
N GLU A 163 -24.29 -5.73 8.40
CA GLU A 163 -24.80 -4.80 9.44
C GLU A 163 -26.32 -4.64 9.37
N GLU A 164 -26.92 -4.77 8.18
CA GLU A 164 -28.37 -4.65 7.98
C GLU A 164 -29.15 -5.80 8.62
N LEU A 165 -28.49 -6.88 9.04
CA LEU A 165 -29.12 -7.96 9.80
C LEU A 165 -29.07 -7.73 11.32
N ASP A 166 -28.25 -6.81 11.81
CA ASP A 166 -28.15 -6.41 13.23
C ASP A 166 -28.83 -5.06 13.55
N VAL A 167 -29.85 -4.69 12.76
CA VAL A 167 -30.70 -3.51 13.02
C VAL A 167 -32.08 -3.88 13.55
N GLU A 168 -32.69 -2.97 14.31
CA GLU A 168 -34.08 -3.10 14.71
C GLU A 168 -35.02 -2.84 13.52
N VAL A 169 -35.89 -3.81 13.24
CA VAL A 169 -36.86 -3.75 12.14
C VAL A 169 -38.27 -3.62 12.69
N ALA A 170 -38.96 -2.53 12.32
CA ALA A 170 -40.34 -2.31 12.73
C ALA A 170 -41.24 -3.46 12.26
N GLY A 171 -41.93 -4.12 13.20
CA GLY A 171 -42.80 -5.26 12.93
C GLY A 171 -42.17 -6.63 13.19
N LEU A 172 -40.87 -6.71 13.47
CA LEU A 172 -40.24 -7.93 13.99
C LEU A 172 -40.11 -7.89 15.52
N PRO A 173 -40.22 -9.05 16.19
CA PRO A 173 -40.07 -9.12 17.65
C PRO A 173 -38.62 -8.92 18.10
N GLU A 174 -37.66 -9.26 17.25
CA GLU A 174 -36.22 -9.20 17.52
C GLU A 174 -35.48 -8.79 16.23
N ARG A 175 -34.18 -8.47 16.35
CA ARG A 175 -33.33 -8.18 15.19
C ARG A 175 -33.24 -9.40 14.27
N PRO A 176 -33.16 -9.22 12.93
CA PRO A 176 -33.11 -10.34 11.99
C PRO A 176 -32.05 -11.40 12.33
N ILE A 177 -30.86 -10.97 12.76
CA ILE A 177 -29.78 -11.88 13.14
C ILE A 177 -30.14 -12.81 14.30
N ASN A 178 -30.94 -12.36 15.27
CA ASN A 178 -31.40 -13.21 16.38
C ASN A 178 -32.32 -14.34 15.91
N LEU A 179 -33.05 -14.12 14.80
CA LEU A 179 -33.94 -15.11 14.21
C LEU A 179 -33.18 -16.17 13.39
N PHE A 180 -32.09 -15.75 12.73
CA PHE A 180 -31.28 -16.63 11.89
C PHE A 180 -30.20 -17.39 12.65
N MET A 181 -29.52 -16.76 13.63
CA MET A 181 -28.36 -17.35 14.33
C MET A 181 -28.61 -18.78 14.84
N PRO A 182 -29.72 -19.09 15.54
CA PRO A 182 -29.99 -20.46 16.00
C PRO A 182 -30.16 -21.48 14.86
N ARG A 183 -30.77 -21.06 13.75
CA ARG A 183 -30.97 -21.91 12.56
C ARG A 183 -29.66 -22.18 11.83
N LEU A 184 -28.84 -21.14 11.68
CA LEU A 184 -27.50 -21.29 11.09
C LEU A 184 -26.69 -22.33 11.89
N LEU A 185 -26.61 -22.17 13.21
CA LEU A 185 -25.90 -23.14 14.07
C LEU A 185 -26.46 -24.56 13.98
N GLN A 186 -27.79 -24.72 13.84
CA GLN A 186 -28.41 -26.04 13.65
C GLN A 186 -27.93 -26.74 12.36
N PHE A 187 -27.74 -25.99 11.27
CA PHE A 187 -27.32 -26.54 9.99
C PHE A 187 -25.89 -27.10 9.98
N PHE A 188 -25.07 -26.84 11.00
CA PHE A 188 -23.75 -27.49 11.13
C PHE A 188 -23.85 -29.02 11.25
N ARG A 189 -25.00 -29.54 11.71
CA ARG A 189 -25.28 -30.97 11.81
C ARG A 189 -26.07 -31.52 10.62
N SER A 190 -26.27 -30.72 9.58
CA SER A 190 -27.00 -31.13 8.38
C SER A 190 -26.28 -32.30 7.69
N PRO A 191 -27.00 -33.30 7.14
CA PRO A 191 -26.37 -34.33 6.33
C PRO A 191 -25.81 -33.78 5.00
N HIS A 192 -26.26 -32.61 4.56
CA HIS A 192 -25.87 -31.99 3.29
C HIS A 192 -24.70 -31.03 3.48
N SER A 193 -23.58 -31.27 2.78
CA SER A 193 -22.38 -30.43 2.85
C SER A 193 -22.65 -28.99 2.40
N THR A 194 -23.48 -28.78 1.37
CA THR A 194 -23.84 -27.43 0.90
C THR A 194 -24.44 -26.57 2.02
N LEU A 195 -25.32 -27.15 2.83
CA LEU A 195 -25.98 -26.43 3.93
C LEU A 195 -25.00 -26.14 5.08
N ARG A 196 -24.09 -27.08 5.38
CA ARG A 196 -23.01 -26.84 6.37
C ARG A 196 -22.09 -25.71 5.92
N ARG A 197 -21.66 -25.74 4.65
CA ARG A 197 -20.80 -24.71 4.03
C ARG A 197 -21.48 -23.34 4.04
N LEU A 198 -22.70 -23.23 3.50
CA LEU A 198 -23.43 -21.96 3.46
C LEU A 198 -23.71 -21.40 4.84
N SER A 199 -24.03 -22.27 5.80
CA SER A 199 -24.29 -21.85 7.18
C SER A 199 -23.04 -21.31 7.87
N LEU A 200 -21.94 -22.07 7.84
CA LEU A 200 -20.69 -21.64 8.43
C LEU A 200 -20.20 -20.35 7.77
N GLY A 201 -20.20 -20.31 6.43
CA GLY A 201 -19.82 -19.12 5.68
C GLY A 201 -20.67 -17.89 6.04
N SER A 202 -21.97 -18.07 6.30
CA SER A 202 -22.87 -16.97 6.71
C SER A 202 -22.54 -16.44 8.10
N ILE A 203 -22.18 -17.31 9.05
CA ILE A 203 -21.78 -16.88 10.40
C ILE A 203 -20.41 -16.18 10.36
N ASN A 204 -19.46 -16.67 9.55
CA ASN A 204 -18.12 -16.08 9.45
C ASN A 204 -18.18 -14.59 9.07
N GLN A 205 -19.12 -14.17 8.21
CA GLN A 205 -19.29 -12.75 7.84
C GLN A 205 -19.56 -11.81 9.03
N PHE A 206 -20.01 -12.34 10.17
CA PHE A 206 -20.27 -11.57 11.37
C PHE A 206 -19.10 -11.52 12.36
N ILE A 207 -17.99 -12.22 12.12
CA ILE A 207 -16.88 -12.28 13.08
C ILE A 207 -16.29 -10.88 13.30
N VAL A 208 -16.04 -10.12 12.22
CA VAL A 208 -15.46 -8.77 12.30
C VAL A 208 -16.41 -7.78 13.00
N ILE A 209 -17.71 -7.84 12.70
CA ILE A 209 -18.72 -6.93 13.27
C ILE A 209 -19.06 -7.32 14.72
N MET A 210 -18.99 -8.61 15.03
CA MET A 210 -19.20 -9.18 16.35
C MET A 210 -20.53 -8.77 17.01
N PRO A 211 -21.69 -9.04 16.37
CA PRO A 211 -22.99 -8.68 16.91
C PRO A 211 -23.27 -9.42 18.23
N THR A 212 -24.15 -8.85 19.06
CA THR A 212 -24.49 -9.44 20.38
C THR A 212 -25.03 -10.88 20.24
N ALA A 213 -25.75 -11.18 19.16
CA ALA A 213 -26.28 -12.51 18.85
C ALA A 213 -25.17 -13.58 18.74
N LEU A 214 -24.08 -13.25 18.05
CA LEU A 214 -22.93 -14.14 17.88
C LEU A 214 -22.19 -14.30 19.20
N LEU A 215 -22.02 -13.22 19.96
CA LEU A 215 -21.35 -13.27 21.27
C LEU A 215 -22.06 -14.16 22.27
N LEU A 216 -23.38 -14.06 22.35
CA LEU A 216 -24.18 -14.91 23.24
C LEU A 216 -24.18 -16.37 22.80
N SER A 217 -23.93 -16.64 21.52
CA SER A 217 -23.92 -17.99 20.94
C SER A 217 -22.51 -18.55 20.73
N MET A 218 -21.48 -17.86 21.22
CA MET A 218 -20.07 -18.15 20.90
C MET A 218 -19.66 -19.57 21.30
N ASP A 219 -20.07 -20.04 22.47
CA ASP A 219 -19.77 -21.42 22.91
C ASP A 219 -20.34 -22.47 21.95
N GLN A 220 -21.55 -22.24 21.42
CA GLN A 220 -22.19 -23.15 20.46
C GLN A 220 -21.50 -23.08 19.10
N TYR A 221 -21.07 -21.88 18.69
CA TYR A 221 -20.31 -21.67 17.47
C TYR A 221 -18.96 -22.40 17.52
N LEU A 222 -18.18 -22.23 18.60
CA LEU A 222 -16.90 -22.92 18.79
C LEU A 222 -17.06 -24.44 18.83
N GLN A 223 -18.06 -24.96 19.55
CA GLN A 223 -18.38 -26.40 19.52
C GLN A 223 -18.73 -26.88 18.10
N GLY A 224 -19.42 -26.02 17.35
CA GLY A 224 -19.72 -26.19 15.95
C GLY A 224 -18.48 -26.27 15.06
N LEU A 225 -17.53 -25.37 15.22
CA LEU A 225 -16.26 -25.38 14.49
C LEU A 225 -15.49 -26.68 14.75
N PHE A 226 -15.36 -27.11 16.01
CA PHE A 226 -14.67 -28.37 16.32
C PHE A 226 -15.40 -29.62 15.79
N LEU A 227 -16.72 -29.58 15.65
CA LEU A 227 -17.47 -30.63 14.97
C LEU A 227 -17.13 -30.66 13.47
N LEU A 228 -17.12 -29.51 12.82
CA LEU A 228 -16.88 -29.34 11.38
C LEU A 228 -15.40 -29.46 11.00
N ALA A 229 -14.48 -29.37 11.96
CA ALA A 229 -13.03 -29.54 11.74
C ALA A 229 -12.68 -30.88 11.07
N ARG A 230 -13.52 -31.90 11.23
CA ARG A 230 -13.35 -33.24 10.63
C ARG A 230 -14.34 -33.52 9.50
N ASP A 231 -14.91 -32.48 8.90
CA ASP A 231 -15.84 -32.64 7.78
C ASP A 231 -15.15 -33.31 6.59
N ILE A 232 -15.91 -34.10 5.83
CA ILE A 232 -15.42 -34.75 4.61
C ILE A 232 -15.20 -33.72 3.49
N SER A 233 -16.02 -32.66 3.47
CA SER A 233 -15.97 -31.62 2.44
C SER A 233 -14.83 -30.64 2.71
N PRO A 234 -13.89 -30.46 1.76
CA PRO A 234 -12.81 -29.47 1.90
C PRO A 234 -13.36 -28.05 2.01
N ASP A 235 -14.41 -27.70 1.25
CA ASP A 235 -15.07 -26.39 1.35
C ASP A 235 -15.54 -26.03 2.77
N VAL A 236 -15.96 -27.03 3.55
CA VAL A 236 -16.36 -26.83 4.95
C VAL A 236 -15.13 -26.68 5.84
N ARG A 237 -14.12 -27.53 5.69
CA ARG A 237 -12.87 -27.44 6.47
C ARG A 237 -12.14 -26.11 6.24
N LYS A 238 -12.11 -25.62 5.00
CA LYS A 238 -11.58 -24.30 4.65
C LYS A 238 -12.27 -23.20 5.45
N LEU A 239 -13.60 -23.17 5.47
CA LEU A 239 -14.34 -22.18 6.26
C LEU A 239 -14.13 -22.32 7.78
N VAL A 240 -13.80 -23.51 8.27
CA VAL A 240 -13.42 -23.71 9.68
C VAL A 240 -12.05 -23.09 9.96
N CYS A 241 -11.06 -23.29 9.08
CA CYS A 241 -9.78 -22.61 9.18
C CYS A 241 -9.97 -21.09 9.17
N SER A 242 -10.71 -20.58 8.19
CA SER A 242 -11.00 -19.15 8.06
C SER A 242 -11.67 -18.55 9.28
N ALA A 243 -12.61 -19.27 9.90
CA ALA A 243 -13.26 -18.83 11.12
C ALA A 243 -12.27 -18.62 12.27
N PHE A 244 -11.32 -19.54 12.44
CA PHE A 244 -10.30 -19.43 13.49
C PHE A 244 -9.27 -18.34 13.20
N VAL A 245 -8.91 -18.12 11.93
CA VAL A 245 -8.06 -16.97 11.50
C VAL A 245 -8.75 -15.65 11.86
N GLN A 246 -10.00 -15.45 11.42
CA GLN A 246 -10.74 -14.23 11.72
C GLN A 246 -10.97 -14.03 13.23
N LEU A 247 -11.23 -15.11 13.99
CA LEU A 247 -11.43 -15.02 15.44
C LEU A 247 -10.15 -14.62 16.18
N ILE A 248 -8.97 -15.09 15.75
CA ILE A 248 -7.72 -14.73 16.42
C ILE A 248 -7.36 -13.25 16.16
N GLU A 249 -7.61 -12.76 14.95
CA GLU A 249 -7.38 -11.36 14.59
C GLU A 249 -8.32 -10.40 15.32
N VAL A 250 -9.61 -10.71 15.35
CA VAL A 250 -10.64 -9.80 15.88
C VAL A 250 -10.78 -9.91 17.39
N ARG A 251 -10.69 -11.13 17.95
CA ARG A 251 -10.97 -11.38 19.37
C ARG A 251 -10.25 -12.62 19.91
N SER A 252 -8.92 -12.60 19.87
CA SER A 252 -8.03 -13.65 20.39
C SER A 252 -8.38 -14.16 21.79
N SER A 253 -8.88 -13.29 22.69
CA SER A 253 -9.28 -13.65 24.06
C SER A 253 -10.34 -14.75 24.15
N ILE A 254 -11.21 -14.89 23.14
CA ILE A 254 -12.23 -15.96 23.10
C ILE A 254 -11.58 -17.32 22.82
N LEU A 255 -10.48 -17.34 22.06
CA LEU A 255 -9.79 -18.57 21.70
C LEU A 255 -8.80 -19.03 22.78
N GLU A 256 -8.32 -18.15 23.66
CA GLU A 256 -7.33 -18.47 24.70
C GLU A 256 -7.60 -19.81 25.45
N PRO A 257 -8.83 -20.13 25.91
CA PRO A 257 -9.10 -21.37 26.63
C PRO A 257 -8.95 -22.64 25.78
N HIS A 258 -9.04 -22.50 24.46
CA HIS A 258 -9.04 -23.58 23.48
C HIS A 258 -7.82 -23.54 22.54
N LEU A 259 -6.95 -22.55 22.70
CA LEU A 259 -5.91 -22.18 21.74
C LEU A 259 -4.98 -23.35 21.40
N ARG A 260 -4.62 -24.17 22.39
CA ARG A 260 -3.81 -25.37 22.17
C ARG A 260 -4.47 -26.37 21.21
N ASN A 261 -5.79 -26.56 21.31
CA ASN A 261 -6.53 -27.44 20.41
C ASN A 261 -6.68 -26.83 19.02
N VAL A 262 -6.82 -25.51 18.94
CA VAL A 262 -6.87 -24.77 17.67
C VAL A 262 -5.52 -24.90 16.95
N ILE A 263 -4.40 -24.67 17.64
CA ILE A 263 -3.05 -24.83 17.08
C ILE A 263 -2.83 -26.27 16.58
N GLU A 264 -3.22 -27.28 17.36
CA GLU A 264 -3.10 -28.68 16.95
C GLU A 264 -3.93 -28.99 15.69
N TYR A 265 -5.15 -28.45 15.61
CA TYR A 265 -5.99 -28.57 14.43
C TYR A 265 -5.38 -27.86 13.23
N MET A 266 -4.93 -26.62 13.37
CA MET A 266 -4.32 -25.84 12.29
C MET A 266 -3.08 -26.51 11.74
N LEU A 267 -2.22 -27.06 12.60
CA LEU A 267 -1.04 -27.80 12.17
C LEU A 267 -1.40 -29.06 11.38
N GLN A 268 -2.50 -29.74 11.73
CA GLN A 268 -3.02 -30.86 10.96
C GLN A 268 -3.62 -30.38 9.62
N ALA A 269 -4.44 -29.33 9.63
CA ALA A 269 -5.09 -28.77 8.45
C ALA A 269 -4.09 -28.15 7.46
N ASN A 270 -2.94 -27.64 7.93
CA ASN A 270 -1.87 -27.16 7.08
C ASN A 270 -1.19 -28.28 6.26
N ASN A 271 -1.44 -29.55 6.61
CA ASN A 271 -1.05 -30.73 5.85
C ASN A 271 -2.27 -31.46 5.24
N ASP A 272 -3.39 -30.76 5.04
CA ASP A 272 -4.56 -31.31 4.36
C ASP A 272 -4.20 -31.68 2.91
N SER A 273 -4.90 -32.65 2.35
CA SER A 273 -4.72 -33.07 0.96
C SER A 273 -5.27 -32.06 -0.05
N ASP A 274 -6.10 -31.13 0.42
CA ASP A 274 -6.68 -30.05 -0.37
C ASP A 274 -5.89 -28.75 -0.09
N ASP A 275 -5.22 -28.23 -1.13
CA ASP A 275 -4.29 -27.11 -0.99
C ASP A 275 -4.97 -25.82 -0.51
N GLU A 276 -6.27 -25.63 -0.78
CA GLU A 276 -7.04 -24.49 -0.32
C GLU A 276 -7.31 -24.56 1.19
N VAL A 277 -7.55 -25.75 1.73
CA VAL A 277 -7.67 -25.97 3.19
C VAL A 277 -6.32 -25.74 3.85
N ALA A 278 -5.25 -26.25 3.25
CA ALA A 278 -3.90 -26.08 3.76
C ALA A 278 -3.44 -24.61 3.74
N LEU A 279 -3.81 -23.87 2.69
CA LEU A 279 -3.55 -22.43 2.56
C LEU A 279 -4.24 -21.65 3.67
N GLU A 280 -5.55 -21.83 3.84
CA GLU A 280 -6.31 -21.11 4.88
C GLU A 280 -5.81 -21.46 6.30
N ALA A 281 -5.39 -22.71 6.53
CA ALA A 281 -4.77 -23.10 7.79
C ALA A 281 -3.39 -22.46 8.00
N CYS A 282 -2.65 -22.19 6.92
CA CYS A 282 -1.34 -21.56 6.96
C CYS A 282 -1.43 -20.07 7.36
N GLU A 283 -2.49 -19.38 6.93
CA GLU A 283 -2.72 -17.96 7.29
C GLU A 283 -2.86 -17.75 8.81
N PHE A 284 -3.28 -18.78 9.54
CA PHE A 284 -3.39 -18.74 10.99
C PHE A 284 -2.07 -18.38 11.69
N TRP A 285 -0.91 -18.74 11.14
CA TRP A 285 0.37 -18.50 11.82
C TRP A 285 0.75 -17.02 11.83
N SER A 286 0.55 -16.33 10.70
CA SER A 286 0.74 -14.87 10.63
C SER A 286 -0.26 -14.17 11.54
N ALA A 287 -1.54 -14.53 11.43
CA ALA A 287 -2.61 -13.97 12.27
C ALA A 287 -2.38 -14.19 13.77
N TYR A 288 -1.83 -15.35 14.17
CA TYR A 288 -1.46 -15.63 15.56
C TYR A 288 -0.37 -14.68 16.08
N CYS A 289 0.66 -14.45 15.27
CA CYS A 289 1.78 -13.57 15.61
C CYS A 289 1.36 -12.10 15.68
N ASP A 290 0.45 -11.67 14.80
CA ASP A 290 -0.06 -10.30 14.77
C ASP A 290 -1.05 -10.01 15.92
N ALA A 291 -1.73 -11.04 16.45
CA ALA A 291 -2.72 -10.92 17.52
C ALA A 291 -2.14 -10.56 18.91
N ASN A 292 -0.84 -10.22 19.01
CA ASN A 292 -0.14 -9.87 20.26
C ASN A 292 -0.33 -10.88 21.41
N LEU A 293 -0.53 -12.15 21.07
CA LEU A 293 -0.65 -13.23 22.05
C LEU A 293 0.72 -13.56 22.68
N PRO A 294 0.74 -14.16 23.89
CA PRO A 294 1.99 -14.58 24.53
C PRO A 294 2.76 -15.55 23.62
N PRO A 295 4.03 -15.23 23.24
CA PRO A 295 4.81 -16.05 22.32
C PRO A 295 4.99 -17.50 22.79
N GLU A 296 4.93 -17.74 24.10
CA GLU A 296 5.07 -19.05 24.71
C GLU A 296 4.03 -20.07 24.23
N GLY A 297 2.85 -19.61 23.79
CA GLY A 297 1.76 -20.49 23.37
C GLY A 297 2.08 -21.34 22.14
N LEU A 298 2.94 -20.84 21.24
CA LEU A 298 3.34 -21.53 20.02
C LEU A 298 4.75 -22.16 20.10
N ARG A 299 5.58 -21.80 21.10
CA ARG A 299 6.96 -22.31 21.27
C ARG A 299 7.07 -23.83 21.24
N ASP A 300 6.18 -24.52 21.95
CA ASP A 300 6.16 -25.99 22.02
C ASP A 300 5.82 -26.66 20.67
N PHE A 301 5.26 -25.91 19.73
CA PHE A 301 4.83 -26.39 18.42
C PHE A 301 5.83 -26.08 17.31
N LEU A 302 6.76 -25.14 17.50
CA LEU A 302 7.79 -24.76 16.51
C LEU A 302 8.54 -25.97 15.90
N PRO A 303 8.96 -26.99 16.68
CA PRO A 303 9.65 -28.16 16.12
C PRO A 303 8.83 -28.97 15.10
N ARG A 304 7.49 -28.86 15.14
CA ARG A 304 6.58 -29.50 14.19
C ARG A 304 6.10 -28.55 13.10
N LEU A 305 5.89 -27.28 13.44
CA LEU A 305 5.43 -26.26 12.51
C LEU A 305 6.49 -25.91 11.46
N ILE A 306 7.74 -25.69 11.87
CA ILE A 306 8.83 -25.31 10.95
C ILE A 306 9.00 -26.33 9.79
N PRO A 307 9.05 -27.65 10.03
CA PRO A 307 9.09 -28.63 8.94
C PRO A 307 7.90 -28.57 7.98
N VAL A 308 6.69 -28.29 8.49
CA VAL A 308 5.47 -28.21 7.68
C VAL A 308 5.53 -27.00 6.76
N LEU A 309 5.85 -25.82 7.29
CA LEU A 309 6.02 -24.62 6.48
C LEU A 309 7.09 -24.84 5.40
N LEU A 310 8.25 -25.38 5.78
CA LEU A 310 9.34 -25.64 4.84
C LEU A 310 8.94 -26.66 3.75
N SER A 311 8.13 -27.67 4.07
CA SER A 311 7.59 -28.62 3.06
C SER A 311 6.63 -27.93 2.09
N ASN A 312 5.76 -27.07 2.61
CA ASN A 312 4.75 -26.37 1.84
C ASN A 312 5.33 -25.23 0.99
N MET A 313 6.57 -24.81 1.24
CA MET A 313 7.30 -23.87 0.41
C MET A 313 7.82 -24.47 -0.91
N VAL A 314 7.72 -25.78 -1.14
CA VAL A 314 8.17 -26.41 -2.40
C VAL A 314 7.15 -26.13 -3.52
N TYR A 315 7.63 -25.83 -4.74
CA TYR A 315 6.73 -25.61 -5.89
C TYR A 315 5.86 -26.84 -6.18
N ALA A 316 4.54 -26.65 -6.25
CA ALA A 316 3.63 -27.66 -6.78
C ALA A 316 3.98 -28.00 -8.24
N ASP A 317 3.61 -29.19 -8.71
CA ASP A 317 3.92 -29.62 -10.09
C ASP A 317 3.12 -28.86 -11.15
N ASP A 318 1.97 -28.33 -10.77
CA ASP A 318 1.04 -27.53 -11.58
C ASP A 318 1.13 -26.02 -11.29
N ASP A 319 2.15 -25.57 -10.55
CA ASP A 319 2.35 -24.14 -10.26
C ASP A 319 2.64 -23.36 -11.55
N GLU A 320 1.83 -22.32 -11.82
CA GLU A 320 1.94 -21.48 -13.02
C GLU A 320 3.33 -20.86 -13.18
N SER A 321 4.02 -20.57 -12.07
CA SER A 321 5.36 -20.01 -12.10
C SER A 321 6.40 -20.92 -12.76
N LEU A 322 6.15 -22.24 -12.80
CA LEU A 322 6.99 -23.19 -13.52
C LEU A 322 6.88 -23.01 -15.03
N VAL A 323 5.69 -22.67 -15.53
CA VAL A 323 5.44 -22.40 -16.95
C VAL A 323 6.05 -21.06 -17.33
N ASP A 324 5.86 -20.03 -16.53
CA ASP A 324 6.46 -18.71 -16.78
C ASP A 324 7.99 -18.74 -16.75
N ALA A 325 8.57 -19.65 -15.98
CA ALA A 325 10.03 -19.80 -15.92
C ALA A 325 10.62 -20.33 -17.24
N GLU A 326 9.80 -20.83 -18.17
CA GLU A 326 10.22 -21.21 -19.52
C GLU A 326 10.33 -20.02 -20.48
N ASP A 327 9.78 -18.84 -20.13
CA ASP A 327 9.86 -17.64 -20.98
C ASP A 327 11.29 -17.07 -21.03
N ASP A 328 11.88 -17.12 -22.22
CA ASP A 328 13.19 -16.56 -22.52
C ASP A 328 13.10 -15.14 -23.13
N ASP A 329 14.26 -14.50 -23.23
CA ASP A 329 14.42 -13.14 -23.73
C ASP A 329 14.16 -12.98 -25.25
N THR A 330 13.88 -14.08 -25.96
CA THR A 330 13.64 -14.06 -27.41
C THR A 330 12.16 -13.87 -27.77
N VAL A 331 11.24 -14.17 -26.84
CA VAL A 331 9.79 -14.05 -27.04
C VAL A 331 9.33 -12.62 -26.72
N PRO A 332 8.75 -11.83 -27.65
CA PRO A 332 8.29 -10.47 -27.37
C PRO A 332 7.16 -10.37 -26.31
N ASP A 333 7.21 -9.38 -25.42
CA ASP A 333 6.15 -9.09 -24.46
C ASP A 333 4.84 -8.70 -25.14
N ARG A 334 3.73 -9.30 -24.67
CA ARG A 334 2.37 -8.95 -25.10
C ARG A 334 1.88 -7.74 -24.32
N ASP A 335 0.90 -7.04 -24.86
CA ASP A 335 0.32 -5.87 -24.17
C ASP A 335 -0.44 -6.27 -22.89
N GLU A 336 -0.94 -7.52 -22.83
CA GLU A 336 -1.59 -8.12 -21.65
C GLU A 336 -0.59 -8.38 -20.50
N ASP A 337 0.70 -8.51 -20.80
CA ASP A 337 1.78 -8.74 -19.83
C ASP A 337 2.28 -7.44 -19.17
N LEU A 338 1.67 -6.29 -19.49
CA LEU A 338 2.08 -4.98 -18.98
C LEU A 338 1.05 -4.45 -17.97
N LYS A 339 1.35 -4.57 -16.68
CA LYS A 339 0.52 -3.98 -15.62
C LYS A 339 0.49 -2.44 -15.72
N PRO A 340 -0.66 -1.82 -15.40
CA PRO A 340 -0.72 -0.39 -15.09
C PRO A 340 0.12 -0.11 -13.85
N ARG A 341 1.08 0.81 -13.96
CA ARG A 341 1.86 1.33 -12.83
C ARG A 341 1.63 2.84 -12.80
N PHE A 342 1.41 3.38 -11.61
CA PHE A 342 1.15 4.80 -11.37
C PHE A 342 2.39 5.44 -10.75
N HIS A 343 2.62 6.72 -11.02
CA HIS A 343 3.80 7.44 -10.53
C HIS A 343 3.51 8.04 -9.16
N SER A 344 4.41 7.78 -8.20
CA SER A 344 4.34 8.40 -6.88
C SER A 344 5.02 9.77 -6.90
N SER A 345 4.30 10.82 -6.51
CA SER A 345 4.79 12.21 -6.52
C SER A 345 5.98 12.39 -5.59
N ARG A 346 7.00 13.16 -6.00
CA ARG A 346 8.18 13.46 -5.16
C ARG A 346 7.83 14.13 -3.83
N LEU A 347 8.37 13.63 -2.73
CA LEU A 347 8.23 14.18 -1.38
C LEU A 347 9.58 14.68 -0.86
N HIS A 348 9.74 15.99 -0.64
CA HIS A 348 11.00 16.54 -0.13
C HIS A 348 11.22 16.20 1.35
N GLY A 349 12.42 15.68 1.67
CA GLY A 349 12.80 15.29 3.03
C GLY A 349 12.44 13.85 3.43
N SER A 350 12.08 12.99 2.47
CA SER A 350 11.88 11.55 2.67
C SER A 350 12.86 10.74 1.83
N ASN A 351 13.41 9.66 2.38
CA ASN A 351 14.00 8.59 1.56
C ASN A 351 12.81 7.79 1.00
N ASN A 352 12.52 7.91 -0.29
CA ASN A 352 11.45 7.16 -0.95
C ASN A 352 11.79 5.66 -0.93
N GLY A 353 11.00 4.86 -0.23
CA GLY A 353 11.24 3.42 -0.09
C GLY A 353 9.93 2.63 0.04
N GLU A 354 8.88 3.05 -0.66
CA GLU A 354 7.68 2.22 -0.82
C GLU A 354 7.59 1.80 -2.28
N ASP A 355 8.01 0.57 -2.55
CA ASP A 355 8.03 -0.02 -3.89
C ASP A 355 6.74 -0.83 -4.11
N PRO A 356 5.84 -0.40 -5.01
CA PRO A 356 4.65 -1.16 -5.36
C PRO A 356 4.99 -2.16 -6.47
N ASP A 357 5.83 -3.16 -6.18
CA ASP A 357 6.20 -4.19 -7.17
C ASP A 357 5.77 -5.60 -6.75
N ASP A 358 4.46 -5.81 -6.66
CA ASP A 358 3.89 -7.14 -6.75
C ASP A 358 3.67 -7.52 -8.23
N GLY A 359 4.64 -8.26 -8.79
CA GLY A 359 4.69 -8.76 -10.16
C GLY A 359 3.47 -9.59 -10.65
N ILE A 360 3.49 -9.97 -11.92
CA ILE A 360 2.31 -10.35 -12.74
C ILE A 360 1.74 -11.75 -12.51
N VAL A 361 2.33 -12.59 -11.66
CA VAL A 361 1.76 -13.90 -11.30
C VAL A 361 1.71 -14.07 -9.78
N ASN A 362 1.00 -13.13 -9.13
CA ASN A 362 0.82 -13.10 -7.69
C ASN A 362 -0.50 -13.73 -7.24
N VAL A 363 -0.84 -14.91 -7.77
CA VAL A 363 -1.81 -15.77 -7.08
C VAL A 363 -1.22 -16.10 -5.71
N TRP A 364 -1.91 -15.68 -4.66
CA TRP A 364 -1.57 -16.04 -3.29
C TRP A 364 -1.82 -17.54 -3.13
N ASN A 365 -0.77 -18.28 -2.76
CA ASN A 365 -0.81 -19.74 -2.72
C ASN A 365 -0.12 -20.28 -1.47
N LEU A 366 -0.27 -21.57 -1.21
CA LEU A 366 0.25 -22.22 0.00
C LEU A 366 1.76 -22.01 0.19
N ARG A 367 2.53 -22.02 -0.90
CA ARG A 367 3.98 -21.78 -0.89
C ARG A 367 4.32 -20.39 -0.39
N LYS A 368 3.68 -19.35 -0.92
CA LYS A 368 3.90 -17.95 -0.50
C LYS A 368 3.45 -17.73 0.93
N CYS A 369 2.27 -18.24 1.29
CA CYS A 369 1.76 -18.16 2.65
C CYS A 369 2.70 -18.84 3.66
N SER A 370 3.29 -19.98 3.29
CA SER A 370 4.24 -20.70 4.16
C SER A 370 5.56 -19.95 4.34
N ALA A 371 6.05 -19.29 3.29
CA ALA A 371 7.23 -18.43 3.36
C ALA A 371 6.97 -17.19 4.23
N ALA A 372 5.82 -16.54 4.05
CA ALA A 372 5.40 -15.40 4.87
C ALA A 372 5.20 -15.79 6.34
N GLY A 373 4.57 -16.94 6.61
CA GLY A 373 4.44 -17.48 7.96
C GLY A 373 5.80 -17.75 8.60
N LEU A 374 6.78 -18.28 7.85
CA LEU A 374 8.14 -18.50 8.37
C LEU A 374 8.87 -17.18 8.65
N ASP A 375 8.71 -16.17 7.78
CA ASP A 375 9.27 -14.83 7.98
C ASP A 375 8.74 -14.20 9.28
N VAL A 376 7.41 -14.17 9.45
CA VAL A 376 6.76 -13.65 10.68
C VAL A 376 7.23 -14.41 11.93
N LEU A 377 7.33 -15.73 11.87
CA LEU A 377 7.89 -16.52 12.97
C LEU A 377 9.34 -16.14 13.28
N SER A 378 10.15 -15.85 12.26
CA SER A 378 11.54 -15.42 12.45
C SER A 378 11.61 -14.07 13.17
N VAL A 379 10.71 -13.14 12.87
CA VAL A 379 10.64 -11.83 13.54
C VAL A 379 10.23 -11.97 15.01
N VAL A 380 9.27 -12.84 15.31
CA VAL A 380 8.75 -13.04 16.68
C VAL A 380 9.71 -13.84 17.57
N TYR A 381 10.29 -14.92 17.04
CA TYR A 381 11.11 -15.86 17.81
C TYR A 381 12.62 -15.65 17.65
N GLY A 382 13.04 -14.83 16.68
CA GLY A 382 14.45 -14.55 16.40
C GLY A 382 15.25 -15.82 16.19
N ASP A 383 16.44 -15.87 16.78
CA ASP A 383 17.39 -16.98 16.62
C ASP A 383 16.88 -18.33 17.21
N GLU A 384 15.79 -18.34 17.98
CA GLU A 384 15.26 -19.55 18.62
C GLU A 384 14.81 -20.61 17.60
N ILE A 385 14.47 -20.21 16.37
CA ILE A 385 14.05 -21.16 15.31
C ILE A 385 15.22 -21.84 14.61
N LEU A 386 16.42 -21.24 14.65
CA LEU A 386 17.60 -21.70 13.91
C LEU A 386 18.03 -23.15 14.24
N PRO A 387 18.04 -23.61 15.50
CA PRO A 387 18.42 -24.98 15.83
C PRO A 387 17.52 -26.05 15.19
N THR A 388 16.25 -25.71 14.93
CA THR A 388 15.31 -26.59 14.23
C THR A 388 15.43 -26.45 12.72
N LEU A 389 15.52 -25.21 12.22
CA LEU A 389 15.43 -24.89 10.80
C LEU A 389 16.73 -25.18 10.04
N MET A 390 17.89 -24.80 10.58
CA MET A 390 19.17 -24.90 9.88
C MET A 390 19.56 -26.32 9.48
N PRO A 391 19.36 -27.38 10.32
CA PRO A 391 19.63 -28.75 9.90
C PRO A 391 18.77 -29.19 8.71
N LEU A 392 17.51 -28.73 8.62
CA LEU A 392 16.60 -29.06 7.51
C LEU A 392 17.02 -28.36 6.22
N ILE A 393 17.41 -27.08 6.32
CA ILE A 393 17.97 -26.31 5.20
C ILE A 393 19.24 -26.99 4.69
N GLN A 394 20.20 -27.29 5.57
CA GLN A 394 21.45 -27.95 5.20
C GLN A 394 21.22 -29.30 4.52
N LEU A 395 20.26 -30.09 5.02
CA LEU A 395 19.89 -31.37 4.40
C LEU A 395 19.40 -31.17 2.96
N ARG A 396 18.44 -30.26 2.73
CA ARG A 396 17.90 -29.99 1.39
C ARG A 396 18.95 -29.43 0.44
N LEU A 397 19.81 -28.55 0.94
CA LEU A 397 20.92 -27.96 0.18
C LEU A 397 22.05 -28.95 -0.13
N SER A 398 22.20 -30.03 0.64
CA SER A 398 23.22 -31.07 0.38
C SER A 398 22.85 -32.00 -0.78
N THR A 399 21.58 -32.00 -1.19
CA THR A 399 21.15 -32.76 -2.36
C THR A 399 21.79 -32.19 -3.63
N SER A 400 22.22 -33.06 -4.54
CA SER A 400 22.88 -32.66 -5.80
C SER A 400 22.18 -33.25 -7.03
N ASN A 401 21.03 -33.88 -6.83
CA ASN A 401 20.24 -34.47 -7.90
C ASN A 401 19.31 -33.41 -8.53
N ASP A 402 19.24 -33.42 -9.85
CA ASP A 402 18.39 -32.51 -10.62
C ASP A 402 16.91 -32.71 -10.35
N SER A 403 16.47 -33.90 -9.91
CA SER A 403 15.06 -34.14 -9.57
C SER A 403 14.61 -33.44 -8.28
N GLU A 404 15.55 -32.99 -7.43
CA GLU A 404 15.29 -32.38 -6.12
C GLU A 404 15.57 -30.86 -6.15
N TRP A 405 15.61 -30.25 -7.34
CA TRP A 405 15.89 -28.83 -7.49
C TRP A 405 14.86 -27.95 -6.77
N LYS A 406 13.59 -28.39 -6.70
CA LYS A 406 12.52 -27.67 -6.00
C LYS A 406 12.75 -27.62 -4.48
N ASP A 407 13.30 -28.68 -3.89
CA ASP A 407 13.67 -28.71 -2.48
C ASP A 407 14.84 -27.79 -2.17
N ARG A 408 15.85 -27.77 -3.05
CA ARG A 408 16.98 -26.84 -2.96
C ARG A 408 16.52 -25.40 -3.04
N GLU A 409 15.65 -25.11 -4.00
CA GLU A 409 15.05 -23.80 -4.21
C GLU A 409 14.26 -23.33 -2.97
N ALA A 410 13.41 -24.18 -2.40
CA ALA A 410 12.64 -23.86 -1.19
C ALA A 410 13.54 -23.61 0.03
N ALA A 411 14.70 -24.29 0.12
CA ALA A 411 15.68 -24.03 1.17
C ALA A 411 16.36 -22.66 0.99
N VAL A 412 16.64 -22.22 -0.24
CA VAL A 412 17.16 -20.87 -0.52
C VAL A 412 16.12 -19.80 -0.18
N LEU A 413 14.84 -20.03 -0.53
CA LEU A 413 13.73 -19.17 -0.11
C LEU A 413 13.64 -19.06 1.42
N ALA A 414 13.74 -20.18 2.13
CA ALA A 414 13.69 -20.19 3.59
C ALA A 414 14.82 -19.40 4.24
N ILE A 415 16.05 -19.47 3.71
CA ILE A 415 17.17 -18.63 4.20
C ILE A 415 16.86 -17.14 4.03
N GLY A 416 16.30 -16.75 2.88
CA GLY A 416 15.97 -15.34 2.61
C GLY A 416 14.80 -14.83 3.47
N ALA A 417 13.79 -15.67 3.70
CA ALA A 417 12.64 -15.35 4.53
C ALA A 417 13.05 -15.06 5.99
N ILE A 418 13.98 -15.82 6.57
CA ILE A 418 14.40 -15.63 7.96
C ILE A 418 15.51 -14.57 8.15
N ALA A 419 16.02 -13.97 7.07
CA ALA A 419 17.22 -13.14 7.09
C ALA A 419 17.11 -11.94 8.05
N GLU A 420 15.93 -11.33 8.10
CA GLU A 420 15.66 -10.15 8.92
C GLU A 420 15.38 -10.51 10.38
N GLY A 421 14.54 -11.52 10.65
CA GLY A 421 14.17 -11.91 12.01
C GLY A 421 15.27 -12.66 12.78
N CYS A 422 16.03 -13.54 12.12
CA CYS A 422 17.10 -14.34 12.76
C CYS A 422 18.49 -13.69 12.63
N LEU A 423 18.52 -12.36 12.62
CA LEU A 423 19.70 -11.63 12.20
C LEU A 423 20.96 -11.94 13.04
N ASN A 424 20.82 -11.96 14.36
CA ASN A 424 21.94 -12.11 15.28
C ASN A 424 22.62 -13.47 15.14
N GLY A 425 21.84 -14.53 14.90
CA GLY A 425 22.34 -15.89 14.69
C GLY A 425 22.90 -16.12 13.28
N LEU A 426 22.36 -15.44 12.26
CA LEU A 426 22.80 -15.61 10.87
C LEU A 426 24.03 -14.78 10.51
N TYR A 427 24.21 -13.58 11.09
CA TYR A 427 25.35 -12.71 10.77
C TYR A 427 26.73 -13.40 10.91
N PRO A 428 27.01 -14.18 11.99
CA PRO A 428 28.25 -14.93 12.09
C PRO A 428 28.44 -16.00 10.99
N MET A 429 27.35 -16.50 10.41
CA MET A 429 27.33 -17.53 9.36
C MET A 429 27.32 -16.93 7.95
N LEU A 430 27.15 -15.61 7.81
CA LEU A 430 27.01 -14.92 6.52
C LEU A 430 28.11 -15.25 5.50
N PRO A 431 29.42 -15.34 5.86
CA PRO A 431 30.46 -15.74 4.91
C PRO A 431 30.23 -17.12 4.29
N GLU A 432 29.74 -18.08 5.08
CA GLU A 432 29.44 -19.44 4.61
C GLU A 432 28.18 -19.45 3.74
N ILE A 433 27.13 -18.74 4.17
CA ILE A 433 25.89 -18.57 3.41
C ILE A 433 26.19 -18.00 2.02
N VAL A 434 26.92 -16.89 1.93
CA VAL A 434 27.27 -16.27 0.63
C VAL A 434 28.16 -17.20 -0.21
N THR A 435 29.12 -17.90 0.41
CA THR A 435 29.96 -18.89 -0.31
C THR A 435 29.11 -19.98 -0.95
N TYR A 436 28.01 -20.38 -0.31
CA TYR A 436 27.08 -21.38 -0.80
C TYR A 436 26.11 -20.82 -1.86
N LEU A 437 25.59 -19.61 -1.67
CA LEU A 437 24.63 -18.98 -2.58
C LEU A 437 25.26 -18.55 -3.90
N LEU A 438 26.51 -18.07 -3.91
CA LEU A 438 27.16 -17.54 -5.12
C LEU A 438 27.15 -18.53 -6.30
N PRO A 439 27.52 -19.82 -6.14
CA PRO A 439 27.39 -20.81 -7.22
C PRO A 439 25.96 -21.02 -7.74
N LEU A 440 24.93 -20.80 -6.92
CA LEU A 440 23.53 -20.99 -7.32
C LEU A 440 23.05 -19.89 -8.26
N LEU A 441 23.72 -18.74 -8.29
CA LEU A 441 23.49 -17.74 -9.34
C LEU A 441 23.76 -18.30 -10.72
N ASP A 442 24.60 -19.34 -10.87
CA ASP A 442 24.88 -20.02 -12.14
C ASP A 442 24.17 -21.38 -12.28
N ASP A 443 23.18 -21.69 -11.43
CA ASP A 443 22.42 -22.94 -11.55
C ASP A 443 21.64 -22.97 -12.88
N LYS A 444 21.52 -24.17 -13.46
CA LYS A 444 20.82 -24.36 -14.74
C LYS A 444 19.33 -24.01 -14.64
N PHE A 445 18.71 -24.13 -13.47
CA PHE A 445 17.29 -23.83 -13.27
C PHE A 445 17.07 -22.33 -13.05
N PRO A 446 16.32 -21.62 -13.91
CA PRO A 446 16.08 -20.18 -13.76
C PRO A 446 15.48 -19.78 -12.41
N LEU A 447 14.58 -20.61 -11.87
CA LEU A 447 13.94 -20.36 -10.58
C LEU A 447 14.93 -20.40 -9.41
N ILE A 448 15.96 -21.26 -9.46
CA ILE A 448 17.05 -21.25 -8.47
C ILE A 448 17.87 -19.96 -8.58
N ARG A 449 18.21 -19.53 -9.81
CA ARG A 449 18.95 -18.28 -10.02
C ARG A 449 18.17 -17.06 -9.52
N SER A 450 16.88 -17.01 -9.83
CA SER A 450 15.96 -15.95 -9.43
C SER A 450 15.85 -15.86 -7.90
N ILE A 451 15.54 -16.97 -7.21
CA ILE A 451 15.43 -16.94 -5.74
C ILE A 451 16.77 -16.64 -5.07
N THR A 452 17.89 -17.06 -5.66
CA THR A 452 19.22 -16.75 -5.13
C THR A 452 19.51 -15.25 -5.20
N CYS A 453 19.10 -14.56 -6.27
CA CYS A 453 19.22 -13.10 -6.37
C CYS A 453 18.45 -12.43 -5.22
N TRP A 454 17.18 -12.82 -5.03
CA TRP A 454 16.33 -12.29 -3.95
C TRP A 454 16.91 -12.60 -2.57
N THR A 455 17.33 -13.83 -2.30
CA THR A 455 17.92 -14.20 -0.99
C THR A 455 19.21 -13.43 -0.71
N LEU A 456 20.07 -13.20 -1.71
CA LEU A 456 21.27 -12.39 -1.54
C LEU A 456 20.94 -10.93 -1.20
N SER A 457 19.90 -10.34 -1.81
CA SER A 457 19.52 -8.95 -1.53
C SER A 457 19.01 -8.74 -0.11
N ARG A 458 18.37 -9.76 0.49
CA ARG A 458 17.98 -9.74 1.91
C ARG A 458 19.18 -9.61 2.87
N PHE A 459 20.40 -9.93 2.41
CA PHE A 459 21.64 -9.73 3.19
C PHE A 459 22.45 -8.50 2.77
N SER A 460 21.99 -7.67 1.84
CA SER A 460 22.73 -6.52 1.27
C SER A 460 23.34 -5.62 2.35
N LYS A 461 22.53 -5.18 3.32
CA LYS A 461 22.98 -4.35 4.46
C LYS A 461 24.19 -4.93 5.19
N PHE A 462 24.24 -6.23 5.40
CA PHE A 462 25.31 -6.90 6.14
C PHE A 462 26.54 -7.17 5.28
N ILE A 463 26.32 -7.47 4.00
CA ILE A 463 27.41 -7.59 3.03
C ILE A 463 28.14 -6.23 2.95
N VAL A 464 27.40 -5.12 2.89
CA VAL A 464 27.96 -3.77 2.92
C VAL A 464 28.61 -3.45 4.26
N GLN A 465 27.97 -3.76 5.39
CA GLN A 465 28.58 -3.55 6.72
C GLN A 465 29.91 -4.30 6.89
N GLY A 466 30.04 -5.49 6.28
CA GLY A 466 31.27 -6.29 6.28
C GLY A 466 32.47 -5.58 5.66
N ILE A 467 32.23 -4.68 4.69
CA ILE A 467 33.25 -3.84 4.04
C ILE A 467 34.02 -3.03 5.08
N LEU A 468 33.29 -2.36 5.99
CA LEU A 468 33.85 -1.43 6.98
C LEU A 468 34.67 -2.14 8.07
N GLN A 469 34.48 -3.46 8.25
CA GLN A 469 35.07 -4.19 9.37
C GLN A 469 36.34 -4.97 8.99
N HIS A 470 36.42 -5.55 7.80
CA HIS A 470 37.54 -6.43 7.41
C HIS A 470 37.80 -6.44 5.90
N GLN A 471 39.06 -6.61 5.47
CA GLN A 471 39.46 -6.68 4.05
C GLN A 471 38.74 -7.79 3.26
N ARG A 472 38.33 -8.87 3.92
CA ARG A 472 37.52 -9.96 3.31
C ARG A 472 36.10 -9.52 2.94
N GLY A 473 35.57 -8.45 3.56
CA GLY A 473 34.25 -7.90 3.27
C GLY A 473 34.19 -7.30 1.86
N HIS A 474 35.22 -6.55 1.45
CA HIS A 474 35.32 -6.03 0.07
C HIS A 474 35.29 -7.15 -0.97
N GLU A 475 36.07 -8.23 -0.77
CA GLU A 475 36.08 -9.36 -1.71
C GLU A 475 34.72 -10.07 -1.79
N GLN A 476 34.01 -10.16 -0.67
CA GLN A 476 32.68 -10.76 -0.61
C GLN A 476 31.65 -9.88 -1.35
N PHE A 477 31.66 -8.57 -1.07
CA PHE A 477 30.82 -7.59 -1.76
C PHE A 477 31.05 -7.61 -3.27
N ASP A 478 32.31 -7.55 -3.72
CA ASP A 478 32.66 -7.58 -5.15
C ASP A 478 32.14 -8.85 -5.84
N LYS A 479 32.20 -10.01 -5.18
CA LYS A 479 31.66 -11.27 -5.72
C LYS A 479 30.14 -11.24 -5.85
N VAL A 480 29.43 -10.73 -4.84
CA VAL A 480 27.96 -10.62 -4.87
C VAL A 480 27.54 -9.63 -5.94
N LEU A 481 28.14 -8.43 -5.97
CA LEU A 481 27.90 -7.42 -6.99
C LEU A 481 28.09 -7.99 -8.40
N MET A 482 29.25 -8.61 -8.66
CA MET A 482 29.51 -9.19 -9.98
C MET A 482 28.57 -10.35 -10.34
N GLY A 483 28.19 -11.18 -9.37
CA GLY A 483 27.21 -12.24 -9.58
C GLY A 483 25.84 -11.69 -9.99
N LEU A 484 25.35 -10.66 -9.31
CA LEU A 484 24.10 -9.98 -9.65
C LEU A 484 24.17 -9.29 -11.01
N LEU A 485 25.24 -8.52 -11.29
CA LEU A 485 25.43 -7.86 -12.59
C LEU A 485 25.45 -8.85 -13.76
N GLN A 486 26.03 -10.04 -13.58
CA GLN A 486 25.98 -11.10 -14.58
C GLN A 486 24.56 -11.65 -14.79
N ARG A 487 23.72 -11.70 -13.74
CA ARG A 487 22.33 -12.14 -13.82
C ARG A 487 21.36 -11.08 -14.33
N ILE A 488 21.71 -9.80 -14.24
CA ILE A 488 21.02 -8.75 -15.01
C ILE A 488 21.05 -9.10 -16.51
N LEU A 489 22.11 -9.74 -17.00
CA LEU A 489 22.23 -10.13 -18.41
C LEU A 489 21.80 -11.59 -18.68
N ASP A 490 21.03 -12.21 -17.78
CA ASP A 490 20.51 -13.58 -17.99
C ASP A 490 19.61 -13.67 -19.23
N ASN A 491 19.49 -14.85 -19.81
CA ASN A 491 18.61 -15.08 -20.98
C ASN A 491 17.16 -15.34 -20.57
N ASN A 492 16.89 -15.57 -19.28
CA ASN A 492 15.55 -15.77 -18.76
C ASN A 492 14.99 -14.46 -18.18
N LYS A 493 13.78 -14.08 -18.60
CA LYS A 493 13.15 -12.81 -18.20
C LYS A 493 12.88 -12.72 -16.70
N ARG A 494 12.57 -13.84 -16.04
CA ARG A 494 12.32 -13.86 -14.59
C ARG A 494 13.61 -13.66 -13.80
N VAL A 495 14.72 -14.22 -14.28
CA VAL A 495 16.04 -14.02 -13.65
C VAL A 495 16.52 -12.58 -13.85
N GLN A 496 16.28 -11.99 -15.03
CA GLN A 496 16.54 -10.57 -15.28
C GLN A 496 15.83 -9.67 -14.25
N GLU A 497 14.52 -9.84 -14.10
CA GLU A 497 13.69 -9.10 -13.13
C GLU A 497 14.21 -9.27 -11.69
N ALA A 498 14.45 -10.51 -11.26
CA ALA A 498 14.93 -10.80 -9.91
C ALA A 498 16.35 -10.24 -9.64
N ALA A 499 17.24 -10.31 -10.63
CA ALA A 499 18.61 -9.82 -10.51
C ALA A 499 18.66 -8.29 -10.48
N CYS A 500 17.85 -7.63 -11.31
CA CYS A 500 17.77 -6.18 -11.38
C CYS A 500 17.16 -5.61 -10.09
N SER A 501 16.11 -6.24 -9.56
CA SER A 501 15.49 -5.86 -8.28
C SER A 501 16.44 -6.10 -7.10
N ALA A 502 17.10 -7.26 -7.05
CA ALA A 502 18.11 -7.56 -6.03
C ALA A 502 19.29 -6.58 -6.07
N PHE A 503 19.68 -6.15 -7.27
CA PHE A 503 20.71 -5.15 -7.46
C PHE A 503 20.27 -3.78 -6.96
N ALA A 504 19.05 -3.33 -7.27
CA ALA A 504 18.50 -2.07 -6.75
C ALA A 504 18.51 -2.04 -5.20
N THR A 505 18.11 -3.12 -4.52
CA THR A 505 18.24 -3.23 -3.06
C THR A 505 19.70 -3.14 -2.58
N LEU A 506 20.65 -3.70 -3.33
CA LEU A 506 22.07 -3.57 -3.00
C LEU A 506 22.56 -2.13 -3.23
N GLU A 507 22.02 -1.41 -4.22
CA GLU A 507 22.38 -0.02 -4.49
C GLU A 507 22.00 0.90 -3.33
N GLU A 508 20.79 0.75 -2.80
CA GLU A 508 20.28 1.52 -1.66
C GLU A 508 21.14 1.34 -0.41
N GLU A 509 21.59 0.12 -0.15
CA GLU A 509 22.41 -0.20 1.02
C GLU A 509 23.88 0.21 0.84
N ALA A 510 24.42 0.08 -0.38
CA ALA A 510 25.85 0.33 -0.66
C ALA A 510 26.19 1.81 -0.81
N GLY A 511 25.27 2.64 -1.35
CA GLY A 511 25.47 4.08 -1.51
C GLY A 511 26.78 4.43 -2.24
N GLU A 512 27.58 5.32 -1.64
CA GLU A 512 28.87 5.79 -2.18
C GLU A 512 29.92 4.66 -2.36
N GLU A 513 29.75 3.47 -1.78
CA GLU A 513 30.69 2.36 -2.02
C GLU A 513 30.65 1.86 -3.48
N LEU A 514 29.56 2.10 -4.21
CA LEU A 514 29.38 1.70 -5.61
C LEU A 514 30.26 2.53 -6.57
N SER A 515 30.67 3.73 -6.15
CA SER A 515 31.52 4.67 -6.87
C SER A 515 32.73 4.02 -7.53
N LEU A 516 33.42 3.14 -6.80
CA LEU A 516 34.62 2.44 -7.28
C LEU A 516 34.33 1.38 -8.36
N ARG A 517 33.06 1.11 -8.64
CA ARG A 517 32.56 0.12 -9.60
C ARG A 517 31.58 0.74 -10.60
N LEU A 518 31.39 2.06 -10.58
CA LEU A 518 30.37 2.73 -11.39
C LEU A 518 30.50 2.42 -12.90
N GLU A 519 31.73 2.37 -13.42
CA GLU A 519 31.97 2.04 -14.83
C GLU A 519 31.45 0.64 -15.19
N ILE A 520 31.73 -0.37 -14.37
CA ILE A 520 31.31 -1.75 -14.68
C ILE A 520 29.81 -1.93 -14.51
N ILE A 521 29.20 -1.25 -13.53
CA ILE A 521 27.76 -1.24 -13.30
C ILE A 521 27.04 -0.65 -14.52
N LEU A 522 27.45 0.55 -14.94
CA LEU A 522 26.85 1.23 -16.09
C LEU A 522 27.00 0.42 -17.38
N GLN A 523 28.14 -0.25 -17.60
CA GLN A 523 28.32 -1.14 -18.75
C GLN A 523 27.29 -2.28 -18.77
N HIS A 524 26.98 -2.90 -17.63
CA HIS A 524 25.99 -3.98 -17.55
C HIS A 524 24.57 -3.44 -17.73
N LEU A 525 24.20 -2.31 -17.10
CA LEU A 525 22.89 -1.69 -17.27
C LEU A 525 22.65 -1.22 -18.72
N MET A 526 23.68 -0.70 -19.39
CA MET A 526 23.60 -0.34 -20.82
C MET A 526 23.43 -1.57 -21.73
N CYS A 527 24.08 -2.69 -21.41
CA CYS A 527 23.84 -3.95 -22.12
C CYS A 527 22.41 -4.46 -21.88
N ALA A 528 21.90 -4.34 -20.65
CA ALA A 528 20.53 -4.71 -20.30
C ALA A 528 19.52 -3.89 -21.12
N PHE A 529 19.75 -2.58 -21.28
CA PHE A 529 18.92 -1.70 -22.10
C PHE A 529 18.76 -2.19 -23.55
N GLY A 530 19.79 -2.78 -24.13
CA GLY A 530 19.76 -3.35 -25.49
C GLY A 530 19.16 -4.75 -25.59
N LYS A 531 19.00 -5.45 -24.45
CA LYS A 531 18.54 -6.86 -24.37
C LYS A 531 17.10 -6.96 -23.87
N TYR A 532 16.69 -6.08 -22.96
CA TYR A 532 15.43 -6.18 -22.24
C TYR A 532 14.25 -5.78 -23.13
N GLN A 533 13.13 -6.44 -22.88
CA GLN A 533 11.87 -6.11 -23.51
C GLN A 533 11.03 -5.17 -22.64
N ARG A 534 9.86 -4.74 -23.12
CA ARG A 534 9.05 -3.67 -22.53
C ARG A 534 8.73 -3.85 -21.05
N ARG A 535 8.50 -5.08 -20.59
CA ARG A 535 8.22 -5.42 -19.19
C ARG A 535 9.44 -5.13 -18.31
N ASN A 536 10.56 -5.78 -18.58
CA ASN A 536 11.76 -5.68 -17.74
C ASN A 536 12.52 -4.36 -17.93
N LEU A 537 12.39 -3.69 -19.07
CA LEU A 537 13.06 -2.41 -19.33
C LEU A 537 12.68 -1.35 -18.29
N ARG A 538 11.48 -1.45 -17.71
CA ARG A 538 11.02 -0.60 -16.61
C ARG A 538 11.91 -0.74 -15.38
N ILE A 539 12.23 -1.97 -14.99
CA ILE A 539 13.07 -2.29 -13.82
C ILE A 539 14.50 -1.78 -14.03
N VAL A 540 14.98 -1.75 -15.29
CA VAL A 540 16.28 -1.12 -15.61
C VAL A 540 16.24 0.39 -15.41
N TYR A 541 15.13 1.05 -15.73
CA TYR A 541 14.98 2.48 -15.42
C TYR A 541 14.99 2.73 -13.92
N ASP A 542 14.30 1.90 -13.15
CA ASP A 542 14.25 2.00 -11.69
C ASP A 542 15.65 1.79 -11.09
N ALA A 543 16.36 0.73 -11.48
CA ALA A 543 17.75 0.50 -11.06
C ALA A 543 18.71 1.64 -11.46
N ILE A 544 18.59 2.21 -12.65
CA ILE A 544 19.40 3.39 -13.03
C ILE A 544 19.06 4.60 -12.15
N GLY A 545 17.78 4.77 -11.81
CA GLY A 545 17.33 5.82 -10.88
C GLY A 545 17.92 5.63 -9.49
N THR A 546 17.77 4.44 -8.92
CA THR A 546 18.32 4.07 -7.60
C THR A 546 19.85 4.21 -7.57
N LEU A 547 20.55 3.78 -8.62
CA LEU A 547 21.99 4.02 -8.76
C LEU A 547 22.33 5.51 -8.69
N ALA A 548 21.61 6.34 -9.45
CA ALA A 548 21.84 7.77 -9.51
C ALA A 548 21.65 8.43 -8.14
N ASP A 549 20.63 8.01 -7.39
CA ASP A 549 20.37 8.47 -6.03
C ASP A 549 21.45 7.97 -5.05
N ALA A 550 21.92 6.74 -5.21
CA ALA A 550 22.93 6.11 -4.35
C ALA A 550 24.33 6.74 -4.49
N VAL A 551 24.81 7.00 -5.72
CA VAL A 551 26.15 7.56 -5.96
C VAL A 551 26.19 9.09 -6.05
N GLY A 552 25.04 9.74 -6.24
CA GLY A 552 24.81 11.18 -6.20
C GLY A 552 25.89 12.03 -6.89
N GLY A 553 26.79 12.60 -6.08
CA GLY A 553 27.78 13.60 -6.48
C GLY A 553 28.77 13.15 -7.56
N GLU A 554 29.13 11.88 -7.61
CA GLU A 554 30.07 11.38 -8.62
C GLU A 554 29.43 11.23 -10.00
N LEU A 555 28.18 10.76 -10.03
CA LEU A 555 27.40 10.74 -11.27
C LEU A 555 27.05 12.17 -11.70
N ASN A 556 26.77 13.08 -10.77
CA ASN A 556 26.57 14.51 -11.05
C ASN A 556 27.84 15.21 -11.58
N GLN A 557 29.05 14.78 -11.20
CA GLN A 557 30.28 15.28 -11.83
C GLN A 557 30.39 14.83 -13.30
N ALA A 558 29.87 13.64 -13.63
CA ALA A 558 29.83 13.11 -14.99
C ALA A 558 28.66 13.67 -15.83
N LEU A 559 27.47 13.85 -15.23
CA LEU A 559 26.22 14.21 -15.90
C LEU A 559 25.73 15.63 -15.64
N GLY A 560 26.10 16.35 -14.58
CA GLY A 560 25.50 17.65 -14.23
C GLY A 560 25.60 18.69 -15.37
N PRO A 561 26.78 19.26 -15.64
CA PRO A 561 26.99 20.03 -16.86
C PRO A 561 26.85 19.19 -18.14
N GLY A 562 27.14 17.89 -18.07
CA GLY A 562 27.09 16.95 -19.19
C GLY A 562 25.70 16.73 -19.78
N PHE A 563 24.64 16.92 -18.99
CA PHE A 563 23.24 16.78 -19.38
C PHE A 563 22.73 18.03 -20.10
N SER A 564 23.45 19.16 -20.04
CA SER A 564 23.04 20.43 -20.64
C SER A 564 22.64 20.29 -22.12
N GLN A 565 23.33 19.43 -22.87
CA GLN A 565 23.02 19.18 -24.29
C GLN A 565 21.69 18.44 -24.53
N PHE A 566 21.16 17.76 -23.51
CA PHE A 566 19.89 17.04 -23.54
C PHE A 566 18.77 17.81 -22.81
N ALA A 567 19.11 18.85 -22.05
CA ALA A 567 18.18 19.58 -21.19
C ALA A 567 17.03 20.24 -21.96
N GLU A 568 17.33 20.97 -23.05
CA GLU A 568 16.33 21.70 -23.83
C GLU A 568 15.19 20.81 -24.39
N PRO A 569 15.46 19.69 -25.10
CA PRO A 569 14.38 18.84 -25.61
C PRO A 569 13.57 18.16 -24.49
N VAL A 570 14.21 17.81 -23.37
CA VAL A 570 13.50 17.21 -22.22
C VAL A 570 12.59 18.23 -21.55
N PHE A 571 13.12 19.43 -21.29
CA PHE A 571 12.36 20.55 -20.72
C PHE A 571 11.14 20.89 -21.59
N GLN A 572 11.34 21.05 -22.90
CA GLN A 572 10.26 21.39 -23.83
C GLN A 572 9.18 20.30 -23.91
N ARG A 573 9.57 19.02 -23.82
CA ARG A 573 8.62 17.90 -23.77
C ARG A 573 7.76 17.94 -22.51
N CYS A 574 8.36 18.20 -21.35
CA CYS A 574 7.62 18.34 -20.08
C CYS A 574 6.60 19.48 -20.16
N ILE A 575 6.99 20.66 -20.64
CA ILE A 575 6.09 21.80 -20.84
C ILE A 575 4.91 21.43 -21.76
N THR A 576 5.20 20.73 -22.86
CA THR A 576 4.17 20.31 -23.83
C THR A 576 3.19 19.32 -23.23
N LEU A 577 3.66 18.35 -22.45
CA LEU A 577 2.81 17.37 -21.77
C LEU A 577 1.89 18.03 -20.74
N ILE A 578 2.43 18.92 -19.90
CA ILE A 578 1.65 19.67 -18.91
C ILE A 578 0.54 20.47 -19.61
N GLN A 579 0.88 21.22 -20.67
CA GLN A 579 -0.09 22.01 -21.42
C GLN A 579 -1.19 21.14 -22.06
N THR A 580 -0.79 20.04 -22.70
CA THR A 580 -1.71 19.15 -23.42
C THR A 580 -2.68 18.49 -22.43
N GLN A 581 -2.21 18.06 -21.27
CA GLN A 581 -3.03 17.40 -20.27
C GLN A 581 -3.93 18.37 -19.50
N LEU A 582 -3.45 19.58 -19.19
CA LEU A 582 -4.33 20.63 -18.63
C LEU A 582 -5.44 21.01 -19.62
N LEU A 583 -5.15 21.04 -20.93
CA LEU A 583 -6.18 21.21 -21.95
C LEU A 583 -7.13 20.01 -22.00
N ALA A 584 -6.61 18.77 -21.95
CA ALA A 584 -7.43 17.55 -21.95
C ALA A 584 -8.38 17.47 -20.75
N LYS A 585 -7.97 18.00 -19.59
CA LYS A 585 -8.80 18.11 -18.37
C LYS A 585 -10.05 18.95 -18.63
N ILE A 586 -9.95 19.99 -19.46
CA ILE A 586 -11.05 20.90 -19.81
C ILE A 586 -11.83 20.37 -21.01
N ASP A 587 -11.13 19.93 -22.06
CA ASP A 587 -11.68 19.44 -23.32
C ASP A 587 -10.73 18.42 -23.99
N HIS A 588 -10.95 17.14 -23.68
CA HIS A 588 -10.20 16.02 -24.26
C HIS A 588 -10.37 15.88 -25.79
N VAL A 589 -11.46 16.40 -26.38
CA VAL A 589 -11.68 16.34 -27.83
C VAL A 589 -10.75 17.33 -28.53
N SER A 590 -10.67 18.57 -28.01
CA SER A 590 -9.74 19.58 -28.53
C SER A 590 -8.27 19.23 -28.26
N ALA A 591 -7.97 18.57 -27.15
CA ALA A 591 -6.61 18.14 -26.81
C ALA A 591 -6.11 16.95 -27.65
N GLY A 592 -7.02 16.14 -28.22
CA GLY A 592 -6.66 14.96 -29.01
C GLY A 592 -6.09 13.79 -28.20
N VAL A 593 -6.12 13.88 -26.86
CA VAL A 593 -5.67 12.86 -25.92
C VAL A 593 -6.65 12.77 -24.74
N GLN A 594 -6.70 11.59 -24.11
CA GLN A 594 -7.45 11.44 -22.87
C GLN A 594 -6.68 12.10 -21.71
N TYR A 595 -7.43 12.76 -20.82
CA TYR A 595 -6.85 13.33 -19.61
C TYR A 595 -6.28 12.24 -18.72
N ASP A 596 -5.02 12.41 -18.35
CA ASP A 596 -4.33 11.61 -17.36
C ASP A 596 -3.35 12.51 -16.59
N LYS A 597 -3.61 12.64 -15.29
CA LYS A 597 -2.85 13.49 -14.37
C LYS A 597 -1.38 13.06 -14.24
N GLU A 598 -1.08 11.77 -14.42
CA GLU A 598 0.26 11.21 -14.21
C GLU A 598 1.30 11.88 -15.12
N PHE A 599 0.91 12.19 -16.36
CA PHE A 599 1.77 12.93 -17.29
C PHE A 599 2.12 14.33 -16.78
N ILE A 600 1.22 15.00 -16.05
CA ILE A 600 1.48 16.30 -15.44
C ILE A 600 2.44 16.12 -14.27
N VAL A 601 2.15 15.16 -13.38
CA VAL A 601 2.96 14.87 -12.18
C VAL A 601 4.39 14.50 -12.57
N CYS A 602 4.59 13.51 -13.44
CA CYS A 602 5.93 13.10 -13.91
C CYS A 602 6.68 14.24 -14.60
N SER A 603 5.99 15.09 -15.37
CA SER A 603 6.62 16.23 -16.05
C SER A 603 7.07 17.31 -15.05
N LEU A 604 6.29 17.58 -14.01
CA LEU A 604 6.65 18.52 -12.94
C LEU A 604 7.84 17.99 -12.13
N ASP A 605 7.83 16.71 -11.77
CA ASP A 605 8.91 16.06 -11.03
C ASP A 605 10.22 16.02 -11.83
N LEU A 606 10.15 15.73 -13.14
CA LEU A 606 11.31 15.78 -14.02
C LEU A 606 11.85 17.21 -14.20
N LEU A 607 10.97 18.21 -14.31
CA LEU A 607 11.39 19.62 -14.33
C LEU A 607 12.07 20.02 -13.01
N SER A 608 11.57 19.57 -11.86
CA SER A 608 12.21 19.78 -10.55
C SER A 608 13.62 19.19 -10.54
N GLY A 609 13.78 17.94 -10.99
CA GLY A 609 15.10 17.30 -11.15
C GLY A 609 16.04 18.03 -12.10
N LEU A 610 15.54 18.60 -13.21
CA LEU A 610 16.35 19.41 -14.12
C LEU A 610 16.82 20.72 -13.48
N VAL A 611 15.95 21.39 -12.71
CA VAL A 611 16.30 22.64 -12.01
C VAL A 611 17.37 22.37 -10.96
N GLU A 612 17.23 21.29 -10.21
CA GLU A 612 18.22 20.85 -9.22
C GLU A 612 19.56 20.46 -9.87
N GLY A 613 19.54 19.60 -10.89
CA GLY A 613 20.76 19.07 -11.51
C GLY A 613 21.56 20.08 -12.33
N LEU A 614 20.89 21.00 -13.05
CA LEU A 614 21.56 22.01 -13.87
C LEU A 614 21.89 23.29 -13.11
N GLY A 615 21.26 23.52 -11.96
CA GLY A 615 21.35 24.77 -11.21
C GLY A 615 21.08 25.98 -12.11
N SER A 616 21.93 27.01 -12.05
CA SER A 616 21.76 28.24 -12.85
C SER A 616 21.77 28.01 -14.37
N GLY A 617 22.23 26.85 -14.85
CA GLY A 617 22.18 26.49 -16.27
C GLY A 617 20.76 26.41 -16.84
N VAL A 618 19.74 26.22 -15.98
CA VAL A 618 18.32 26.13 -16.39
C VAL A 618 17.68 27.49 -16.68
N GLU A 619 18.30 28.61 -16.24
CA GLU A 619 17.70 29.94 -16.29
C GLU A 619 17.23 30.34 -17.70
N SER A 620 18.03 30.03 -18.72
CA SER A 620 17.69 30.34 -20.11
C SER A 620 16.44 29.60 -20.59
N LEU A 621 16.23 28.36 -20.14
CA LEU A 621 15.05 27.56 -20.47
C LEU A 621 13.80 28.10 -19.78
N VAL A 622 13.91 28.43 -18.49
CA VAL A 622 12.82 29.01 -17.71
C VAL A 622 12.41 30.36 -18.29
N ALA A 623 13.38 31.23 -18.60
CA ALA A 623 13.15 32.57 -19.15
C ALA A 623 12.41 32.55 -20.51
N ASN A 624 12.65 31.53 -21.33
CA ASN A 624 12.06 31.39 -22.67
C ASN A 624 10.80 30.51 -22.70
N SER A 625 10.18 30.27 -21.55
CA SER A 625 9.00 29.41 -21.42
C SER A 625 7.83 30.11 -20.71
N ASN A 626 6.65 29.49 -20.73
CA ASN A 626 5.52 29.88 -19.91
C ASN A 626 5.40 29.05 -18.61
N LEU A 627 6.49 28.42 -18.17
CA LEU A 627 6.51 27.54 -16.99
C LEU A 627 5.93 28.22 -15.75
N ARG A 628 6.25 29.50 -15.51
CA ARG A 628 5.73 30.25 -14.36
C ARG A 628 4.20 30.23 -14.29
N ASP A 629 3.53 30.42 -15.42
CA ASP A 629 2.07 30.53 -15.45
C ASP A 629 1.41 29.15 -15.37
N LEU A 630 2.03 28.13 -15.96
CA LEU A 630 1.64 26.73 -15.78
C LEU A 630 1.80 26.27 -14.33
N LEU A 631 2.94 26.59 -13.71
CA LEU A 631 3.24 26.24 -12.33
C LEU A 631 2.19 26.78 -11.37
N ALA A 632 1.80 28.05 -11.54
CA ALA A 632 0.75 28.64 -10.70
C ALA A 632 -0.62 27.94 -10.88
N GLN A 633 -0.95 27.48 -12.09
CA GLN A 633 -2.17 26.70 -12.33
C GLN A 633 -2.06 25.33 -11.63
N CYS A 634 -0.94 24.63 -11.79
CA CYS A 634 -0.72 23.32 -11.17
C CYS A 634 -0.73 23.38 -9.64
N CYS A 635 -0.15 24.43 -9.02
CA CYS A 635 -0.21 24.60 -7.56
C CYS A 635 -1.64 24.81 -7.01
N MET A 636 -2.61 25.13 -7.87
CA MET A 636 -4.03 25.31 -7.52
C MET A 636 -4.93 24.21 -8.10
N ASP A 637 -4.35 23.13 -8.65
CA ASP A 637 -5.15 22.05 -9.25
C ASP A 637 -5.94 21.27 -8.19
N ASP A 638 -7.11 20.74 -8.55
CA ASP A 638 -7.92 19.91 -7.65
C ASP A 638 -7.21 18.62 -7.22
N SER A 639 -6.27 18.11 -8.03
CA SER A 639 -5.50 16.91 -7.73
C SER A 639 -4.36 17.20 -6.76
N ALA A 640 -4.37 16.55 -5.59
CA ALA A 640 -3.31 16.66 -4.59
C ALA A 640 -1.91 16.32 -5.16
N ASP A 641 -1.79 15.27 -5.98
CA ASP A 641 -0.53 14.85 -6.60
C ASP A 641 0.09 15.94 -7.49
N ILE A 642 -0.74 16.61 -8.30
CA ILE A 642 -0.30 17.72 -9.15
C ILE A 642 0.17 18.89 -8.29
N ARG A 643 -0.57 19.23 -7.22
CA ARG A 643 -0.17 20.28 -6.29
C ARG A 643 1.16 19.94 -5.62
N GLN A 644 1.32 18.71 -5.13
CA GLN A 644 2.53 18.23 -4.47
C GLN A 644 3.78 18.42 -5.35
N SER A 645 3.76 17.91 -6.58
CA SER A 645 4.87 18.05 -7.53
C SER A 645 5.10 19.48 -7.98
N ALA A 646 4.04 20.27 -8.16
CA ALA A 646 4.17 21.69 -8.50
C ALA A 646 4.84 22.50 -7.37
N LEU A 647 4.52 22.20 -6.11
CA LEU A 647 5.13 22.88 -4.97
C LEU A 647 6.60 22.49 -4.77
N ALA A 648 6.98 21.24 -5.08
CA ALA A 648 8.39 20.84 -5.16
C ALA A 648 9.14 21.67 -6.22
N LEU A 649 8.63 21.72 -7.46
CA LEU A 649 9.23 22.53 -8.51
C LEU A 649 9.30 24.03 -8.16
N LEU A 650 8.29 24.56 -7.45
CA LEU A 650 8.31 25.94 -6.96
C LEU A 650 9.48 26.21 -6.01
N GLY A 651 9.72 25.32 -5.05
CA GLY A 651 10.84 25.47 -4.12
C GLY A 651 12.20 25.35 -4.81
N ASP A 652 12.36 24.44 -5.76
CA ASP A 652 13.59 24.32 -6.57
C ASP A 652 13.86 25.57 -7.41
N LEU A 653 12.83 26.10 -8.08
CA LEU A 653 12.95 27.36 -8.83
C LEU A 653 13.28 28.54 -7.90
N ALA A 654 12.72 28.57 -6.70
CA ALA A 654 13.05 29.59 -5.69
C ALA A 654 14.53 29.50 -5.28
N ARG A 655 15.03 28.28 -5.04
CA ARG A 655 16.42 28.02 -4.66
C ARG A 655 17.40 28.45 -5.75
N VAL A 656 17.10 28.10 -7.01
CA VAL A 656 18.03 28.18 -8.15
C VAL A 656 17.90 29.48 -8.95
N CYS A 657 16.69 29.87 -9.37
CA CYS A 657 16.47 31.00 -10.27
C CYS A 657 15.25 31.87 -9.87
N PRO A 658 15.24 32.43 -8.64
CA PRO A 658 14.08 33.12 -8.07
C PRO A 658 13.63 34.34 -8.87
N ILE A 659 14.53 34.93 -9.68
CA ILE A 659 14.23 36.10 -10.52
C ILE A 659 13.02 35.88 -11.44
N HIS A 660 12.81 34.64 -11.90
CA HIS A 660 11.70 34.31 -12.78
C HIS A 660 10.36 34.16 -12.04
N LEU A 661 10.38 34.00 -10.71
CA LEU A 661 9.18 33.92 -9.87
C LEU A 661 8.69 35.29 -9.39
N LEU A 662 9.57 36.30 -9.34
CA LEU A 662 9.29 37.63 -8.75
C LEU A 662 8.02 38.29 -9.29
N ALA A 663 7.73 38.14 -10.58
CA ALA A 663 6.54 38.74 -11.20
C ALA A 663 5.20 38.24 -10.61
N ARG A 664 5.19 37.05 -9.98
CA ARG A 664 4.02 36.43 -9.36
C ARG A 664 4.30 35.96 -7.93
N ILE A 665 5.29 36.54 -7.26
CA ILE A 665 5.74 36.06 -5.94
C ILE A 665 4.62 36.06 -4.91
N MET A 666 3.79 37.10 -4.89
CA MET A 666 2.66 37.19 -3.95
C MET A 666 1.62 36.10 -4.21
N ASP A 667 1.39 35.71 -5.46
CA ASP A 667 0.48 34.61 -5.79
C ASP A 667 1.02 33.30 -5.21
N PHE A 668 2.30 33.00 -5.47
CA PHE A 668 2.93 31.77 -4.98
C PHE A 668 3.00 31.70 -3.45
N LEU A 669 3.33 32.81 -2.79
CA LEU A 669 3.35 32.88 -1.32
C LEU A 669 1.96 32.61 -0.72
N ASN A 670 0.91 33.19 -1.31
CA ASN A 670 -0.45 32.93 -0.86
C ASN A 670 -0.88 31.49 -1.13
N ILE A 671 -0.64 30.98 -2.35
CA ILE A 671 -0.99 29.60 -2.74
C ILE A 671 -0.33 28.60 -1.78
N ALA A 672 0.99 28.70 -1.56
CA ALA A 672 1.71 27.78 -0.69
C ALA A 672 1.27 27.92 0.78
N ALA A 673 1.01 29.14 1.27
CA ALA A 673 0.52 29.34 2.63
C ALA A 673 -0.88 28.74 2.87
N GLU A 674 -1.76 28.73 1.85
CA GLU A 674 -3.08 28.08 1.97
C GLU A 674 -2.97 26.56 2.11
N GLN A 675 -1.97 25.91 1.51
CA GLN A 675 -1.82 24.45 1.60
C GLN A 675 -1.49 23.97 3.02
N LEU A 676 -1.05 24.86 3.91
CA LEU A 676 -0.75 24.55 5.31
C LEU A 676 -1.97 24.62 6.24
N ASN A 677 -3.14 25.00 5.72
CA ASN A 677 -4.32 25.12 6.57
C ASN A 677 -4.81 23.74 7.07
N PRO A 678 -5.51 23.66 8.22
CA PRO A 678 -5.92 22.36 8.80
C PRO A 678 -6.86 21.51 7.93
N ALA A 679 -7.62 22.12 7.02
CA ALA A 679 -8.50 21.37 6.12
C ALA A 679 -7.71 20.71 4.99
N GLN A 680 -6.72 21.41 4.43
CA GLN A 680 -5.82 20.90 3.40
C GLN A 680 -4.84 19.86 3.96
N LEU A 681 -4.37 20.04 5.20
CA LEU A 681 -3.51 19.06 5.86
C LEU A 681 -4.19 17.69 6.02
N LYS A 682 -5.50 17.68 6.30
CA LYS A 682 -6.31 16.45 6.36
C LYS A 682 -6.54 15.81 4.99
N GLU A 683 -6.47 16.59 3.93
CA GLU A 683 -6.60 16.10 2.55
C GLU A 683 -5.30 15.43 2.11
N SER A 684 -4.16 16.10 2.29
CA SER A 684 -2.85 15.53 1.98
C SER A 684 -1.71 16.19 2.76
N ALA A 685 -1.07 15.43 3.65
CA ALA A 685 0.12 15.86 4.38
C ALA A 685 1.34 16.08 3.46
N SER A 686 1.44 15.31 2.37
CA SER A 686 2.53 15.41 1.40
C SER A 686 2.52 16.74 0.63
N VAL A 687 1.34 17.26 0.29
CA VAL A 687 1.18 18.60 -0.31
C VAL A 687 1.62 19.69 0.68
N ALA A 688 1.17 19.59 1.94
CA ALA A 688 1.56 20.53 2.99
C ALA A 688 3.08 20.51 3.25
N ASN A 689 3.72 19.33 3.18
CA ASN A 689 5.16 19.18 3.32
C ASN A 689 5.92 19.98 2.24
N ASN A 690 5.61 19.76 0.96
CA ASN A 690 6.27 20.46 -0.13
C ASN A 690 5.94 21.96 -0.14
N ALA A 691 4.70 22.36 0.23
CA ALA A 691 4.34 23.76 0.40
C ALA A 691 5.16 24.45 1.50
N CYS A 692 5.32 23.77 2.65
CA CYS A 692 6.11 24.26 3.77
C CYS A 692 7.55 24.49 3.34
N TRP A 693 8.17 23.49 2.72
CA TRP A 693 9.54 23.57 2.21
C TRP A 693 9.71 24.71 1.20
N ALA A 694 8.82 24.82 0.21
CA ALA A 694 8.86 25.88 -0.80
C ALA A 694 8.72 27.28 -0.19
N LEU A 695 7.87 27.46 0.84
CA LEU A 695 7.76 28.72 1.58
C LEU A 695 9.07 29.08 2.28
N GLY A 696 9.76 28.09 2.86
CA GLY A 696 11.08 28.27 3.48
C GLY A 696 12.11 28.76 2.46
N GLU A 697 12.21 28.09 1.31
CA GLU A 697 13.12 28.50 0.23
C GLU A 697 12.80 29.91 -0.29
N LEU A 698 11.52 30.20 -0.54
CA LEU A 698 11.08 31.54 -0.96
C LEU A 698 11.45 32.61 0.08
N ALA A 699 11.25 32.34 1.38
CA ALA A 699 11.54 33.27 2.47
C ALA A 699 12.97 33.80 2.42
N VAL A 700 13.93 32.87 2.24
CA VAL A 700 15.37 33.20 2.22
C VAL A 700 15.72 34.06 1.00
N LYS A 701 14.97 33.96 -0.10
CA LYS A 701 15.27 34.66 -1.36
C LYS A 701 14.59 36.03 -1.48
N VAL A 702 13.34 36.14 -1.05
CA VAL A 702 12.54 37.37 -1.23
C VAL A 702 12.56 38.28 0.00
N HIS A 703 13.16 37.79 1.10
CA HIS A 703 13.36 38.53 2.32
C HIS A 703 12.07 39.20 2.83
N ARG A 704 12.04 40.55 2.89
CA ARG A 704 10.92 41.31 3.44
C ARG A 704 9.62 41.15 2.66
N GLU A 705 9.66 40.72 1.41
CA GLU A 705 8.45 40.54 0.61
C GLU A 705 7.54 39.42 1.16
N ILE A 706 8.06 38.48 1.95
CA ILE A 706 7.26 37.42 2.58
C ILE A 706 6.38 37.92 3.73
N SER A 707 6.67 39.11 4.28
CA SER A 707 6.01 39.67 5.48
C SER A 707 4.48 39.51 5.51
N PRO A 708 3.72 39.71 4.40
CA PRO A 708 2.26 39.61 4.42
C PRO A 708 1.71 38.23 4.81
N VAL A 709 2.47 37.15 4.60
CA VAL A 709 2.02 35.77 4.89
C VAL A 709 2.62 35.20 6.17
N VAL A 710 3.67 35.81 6.75
CA VAL A 710 4.45 35.26 7.87
C VAL A 710 3.57 34.86 9.05
N LEU A 711 2.72 35.76 9.55
CA LEU A 711 1.89 35.49 10.73
C LEU A 711 0.88 34.35 10.47
N LYS A 712 0.36 34.27 9.25
CA LYS A 712 -0.54 33.20 8.83
C LYS A 712 0.19 31.85 8.82
N VAL A 713 1.37 31.80 8.19
CA VAL A 713 2.19 30.58 8.14
C VAL A 713 2.61 30.14 9.55
N VAL A 714 3.06 31.05 10.42
CA VAL A 714 3.38 30.75 11.83
C VAL A 714 2.16 30.15 12.55
N SER A 715 0.96 30.69 12.32
CA SER A 715 -0.27 30.18 12.95
C SER A 715 -0.63 28.74 12.53
N TYR A 716 -0.13 28.27 11.38
CA TYR A 716 -0.32 26.90 10.90
C TYR A 716 0.82 25.95 11.30
N LEU A 717 2.07 26.40 11.22
CA LEU A 717 3.23 25.55 11.53
C LEU A 717 3.38 25.23 13.02
N VAL A 718 2.96 26.14 13.91
CA VAL A 718 3.05 25.90 15.36
C VAL A 718 2.18 24.70 15.80
N PRO A 719 0.88 24.61 15.42
CA PRO A 719 0.06 23.42 15.70
C PRO A 719 0.62 22.12 15.11
N ILE A 720 1.21 22.17 13.91
CA ILE A 720 1.83 20.99 13.26
C ILE A 720 2.97 20.43 14.12
N LEU A 721 3.84 21.30 14.65
CA LEU A 721 4.92 20.87 15.55
C LEU A 721 4.44 20.40 16.92
N GLN A 722 3.32 20.94 17.41
CA GLN A 722 2.77 20.59 18.72
C GLN A 722 2.02 19.26 18.74
N ASN A 723 1.44 18.85 17.61
CA ASN A 723 0.64 17.64 17.48
C ASN A 723 1.22 16.73 16.39
N PRO A 724 2.36 16.07 16.66
CA PRO A 724 3.02 15.21 15.66
C PRO A 724 2.32 13.86 15.45
N GLU A 725 1.29 13.53 16.24
CA GLU A 725 0.52 12.30 16.10
C GLU A 725 -0.08 12.20 14.68
N ASP A 726 0.11 11.06 14.03
CA ASP A 726 -0.35 10.76 12.65
C ASP A 726 0.27 11.64 11.53
N LEU A 727 1.33 12.41 11.81
CA LEU A 727 2.05 13.20 10.81
C LEU A 727 3.37 12.57 10.37
N ASN A 728 3.72 12.74 9.10
CA ASN A 728 5.00 12.27 8.58
C ASN A 728 6.17 13.08 9.16
N LYS A 729 7.28 12.38 9.43
CA LYS A 729 8.49 12.97 10.02
C LYS A 729 9.03 14.13 9.19
N SER A 730 9.02 14.02 7.86
CA SER A 730 9.51 15.04 6.93
C SER A 730 8.77 16.37 7.07
N LEU A 731 7.45 16.37 7.31
CA LEU A 731 6.68 17.60 7.50
C LEU A 731 7.10 18.32 8.79
N LEU A 732 7.38 17.57 9.86
CA LEU A 732 7.83 18.16 11.13
C LEU A 732 9.20 18.83 10.95
N GLU A 733 10.12 18.16 10.25
CA GLU A 733 11.45 18.67 9.95
C GLU A 733 11.37 19.95 9.08
N ASN A 734 10.63 19.89 7.97
CA ASN A 734 10.41 21.03 7.08
C ASN A 734 9.69 22.20 7.77
N SER A 735 8.74 21.91 8.67
CA SER A 735 8.05 22.93 9.49
C SER A 735 9.01 23.66 10.42
N ALA A 736 9.91 22.93 11.07
CA ALA A 736 10.92 23.53 11.94
C ALA A 736 11.92 24.38 11.14
N ILE A 737 12.44 23.86 10.03
CA ILE A 737 13.37 24.61 9.14
C ILE A 737 12.70 25.89 8.64
N THR A 738 11.47 25.80 8.17
CA THR A 738 10.71 26.93 7.62
C THR A 738 10.45 28.00 8.68
N LEU A 739 10.01 27.62 9.89
CA LEU A 739 9.88 28.57 11.00
C LEU A 739 11.21 29.25 11.36
N GLY A 740 12.31 28.51 11.31
CA GLY A 740 13.65 29.07 11.49
C GLY A 740 13.98 30.12 10.42
N ARG A 741 13.79 29.78 9.14
CA ARG A 741 14.01 30.70 8.01
C ARG A 741 13.13 31.95 8.08
N LEU A 742 11.86 31.81 8.45
CA LEU A 742 10.97 32.94 8.69
C LEU A 742 11.46 33.82 9.85
N GLY A 743 11.93 33.21 10.93
CA GLY A 743 12.52 33.91 12.07
C GLY A 743 13.84 34.61 11.73
N TRP A 744 14.59 34.10 10.75
CA TRP A 744 15.80 34.75 10.26
C TRP A 744 15.48 36.02 9.47
N VAL A 745 14.47 35.93 8.60
CA VAL A 745 14.12 36.98 7.63
C VAL A 745 13.21 38.04 8.23
N CYS A 746 12.26 37.65 9.08
CA CYS A 746 11.26 38.52 9.73
C CYS A 746 11.24 38.31 11.25
N PRO A 747 12.37 38.53 11.97
CA PRO A 747 12.46 38.25 13.40
C PRO A 747 11.42 39.03 14.23
N ASP A 748 11.10 40.26 13.86
CA ASP A 748 10.10 41.10 14.56
C ASP A 748 8.69 40.48 14.56
N LEU A 749 8.37 39.66 13.54
CA LEU A 749 7.07 39.00 13.42
C LEU A 749 7.04 37.64 14.09
N VAL A 750 8.16 36.89 14.06
CA VAL A 750 8.20 35.50 14.56
C VAL A 750 8.63 35.42 16.02
N ALA A 751 9.60 36.25 16.45
CA ALA A 751 10.14 36.22 17.81
C ALA A 751 9.10 36.42 18.93
N PRO A 752 8.01 37.20 18.76
CA PRO A 752 6.94 37.27 19.76
C PRO A 752 6.23 35.92 20.03
N HIS A 753 6.29 34.97 19.11
CA HIS A 753 5.60 33.68 19.20
C HIS A 753 6.52 32.52 19.62
N MET A 754 7.82 32.77 19.79
CA MET A 754 8.82 31.72 20.03
C MET A 754 8.53 30.85 21.26
N GLU A 755 7.99 31.42 22.33
CA GLU A 755 7.65 30.68 23.56
C GLU A 755 6.65 29.53 23.29
N HIS A 756 5.80 29.66 22.26
CA HIS A 756 4.79 28.66 21.94
C HIS A 756 5.33 27.44 21.18
N PHE A 757 6.47 27.57 20.49
CA PHE A 757 6.95 26.53 19.58
C PHE A 757 8.38 26.05 19.85
N LEU A 758 9.19 26.81 20.58
CA LEU A 758 10.64 26.58 20.63
C LEU A 758 11.02 25.21 21.19
N GLN A 759 10.29 24.69 22.18
CA GLN A 759 10.48 23.34 22.70
C GLN A 759 10.35 22.27 21.59
N TYR A 760 9.25 22.30 20.84
CA TYR A 760 8.95 21.33 19.78
C TYR A 760 9.89 21.49 18.58
N TRP A 761 10.18 22.74 18.23
CA TRP A 761 11.13 23.10 17.18
C TRP A 761 12.55 22.59 17.46
N CYS A 762 13.02 22.72 18.70
CA CYS A 762 14.30 22.16 19.12
C CYS A 762 14.31 20.63 19.05
N ALA A 763 13.21 19.97 19.42
CA ALA A 763 13.09 18.52 19.34
C ALA A 763 13.19 18.00 17.90
N ALA A 764 12.50 18.65 16.96
CA ALA A 764 12.56 18.32 15.54
C ALA A 764 13.98 18.50 14.96
N LEU A 765 14.62 19.65 15.21
CA LEU A 765 15.96 19.95 14.66
C LEU A 765 17.10 19.09 15.23
N CYS A 766 16.91 18.45 16.38
CA CYS A 766 17.88 17.48 16.89
C CYS A 766 18.06 16.27 15.96
N MET A 767 17.04 15.97 15.14
CA MET A 767 17.01 14.80 14.26
C MET A 767 17.52 15.09 12.84
N ILE A 768 17.74 16.38 12.51
CA ILE A 768 18.16 16.84 11.18
C ILE A 768 19.69 16.79 11.07
N ARG A 769 20.17 16.42 9.88
CA ARG A 769 21.60 16.35 9.54
C ARG A 769 22.24 17.76 9.54
N ASP A 770 23.55 17.82 9.67
CA ASP A 770 24.28 19.09 9.71
C ASP A 770 24.52 19.65 8.29
N ASP A 771 23.45 20.17 7.69
CA ASP A 771 23.43 20.78 6.37
C ASP A 771 23.14 22.30 6.42
N PHE A 772 23.02 22.92 5.25
CA PHE A 772 22.75 24.35 5.13
C PHE A 772 21.34 24.73 5.60
N GLU A 773 20.36 23.81 5.52
CA GLU A 773 18.98 24.06 5.96
C GLU A 773 18.92 24.16 7.49
N LYS A 774 19.64 23.26 8.18
CA LYS A 774 19.82 23.35 9.63
C LYS A 774 20.59 24.62 10.00
N GLU A 775 21.61 25.03 9.22
CA GLU A 775 22.32 26.30 9.47
C GLU A 775 21.36 27.50 9.37
N ASP A 776 20.52 27.56 8.32
CA ASP A 776 19.51 28.61 8.14
C ASP A 776 18.53 28.68 9.31
N ALA A 777 18.06 27.51 9.78
CA ALA A 777 17.14 27.43 10.90
C ALA A 777 17.74 28.01 12.19
N PHE A 778 19.02 27.72 12.46
CA PHE A 778 19.74 28.26 13.62
C PHE A 778 20.15 29.73 13.48
N ARG A 779 20.36 30.25 12.25
CA ARG A 779 20.44 31.71 12.02
C ARG A 779 19.14 32.39 12.44
N GLY A 780 18.01 31.75 12.16
CA GLY A 780 16.69 32.16 12.63
C GLY A 780 16.58 32.24 14.15
N LEU A 781 17.00 31.18 14.84
CA LEU A 781 17.06 31.18 16.31
C LEU A 781 17.86 32.37 16.84
N CYS A 782 19.06 32.60 16.30
CA CYS A 782 19.92 33.71 16.73
C CYS A 782 19.25 35.07 16.49
N ALA A 783 18.60 35.27 15.34
CA ALA A 783 17.86 36.49 15.02
C ALA A 783 16.66 36.73 15.94
N MET A 784 15.88 35.68 16.21
CA MET A 784 14.74 35.76 17.14
C MET A 784 15.18 36.05 18.57
N VAL A 785 16.22 35.38 19.07
CA VAL A 785 16.76 35.62 20.41
C VAL A 785 17.29 37.04 20.57
N ARG A 786 17.97 37.59 19.54
CA ARG A 786 18.40 39.00 19.58
C ARG A 786 17.23 39.97 19.71
N THR A 787 16.08 39.62 19.16
CA THR A 787 14.87 40.46 19.13
C THR A 787 14.01 40.29 20.38
N ASN A 788 13.86 39.06 20.88
CA ASN A 788 13.11 38.72 22.09
C ASN A 788 13.87 37.69 22.96
N PRO A 789 14.89 38.11 23.74
CA PRO A 789 15.68 37.19 24.57
C PRO A 789 14.85 36.46 25.64
N SER A 790 13.79 37.08 26.15
CA SER A 790 12.92 36.46 27.16
C SER A 790 12.14 35.26 26.64
N GLY A 791 11.82 35.21 25.34
CA GLY A 791 10.95 34.19 24.78
C GLY A 791 11.56 32.77 24.74
N ALA A 792 12.88 32.61 24.88
CA ALA A 792 13.50 31.27 24.89
C ALA A 792 13.72 30.72 26.30
N VAL A 793 13.57 31.53 27.35
CA VAL A 793 14.04 31.18 28.70
C VAL A 793 13.39 29.90 29.22
N SER A 794 12.08 29.72 29.00
CA SER A 794 11.34 28.52 29.40
C SER A 794 11.77 27.26 28.65
N SER A 795 12.26 27.41 27.41
CA SER A 795 12.69 26.32 26.53
C SER A 795 14.21 26.17 26.44
N LEU A 796 14.97 26.88 27.27
CA LEU A 796 16.43 26.90 27.22
C LEU A 796 17.10 25.51 27.32
N PRO A 797 16.60 24.53 28.12
CA PRO A 797 17.14 23.17 28.08
C PRO A 797 17.07 22.52 26.69
N TYR A 798 15.97 22.75 25.96
CA TYR A 798 15.76 22.21 24.62
C TYR A 798 16.67 22.91 23.60
N VAL A 799 16.86 24.23 23.74
CA VAL A 799 17.82 25.01 22.94
C VAL A 799 19.24 24.47 23.11
N CYS A 800 19.65 24.21 24.35
CA CYS A 800 20.95 23.60 24.66
C CYS A 800 21.12 22.22 24.00
N ARG A 801 20.10 21.35 24.06
CA ARG A 801 20.10 20.04 23.38
C ARG A 801 20.22 20.17 21.87
N ALA A 802 19.45 21.08 21.27
CA ALA A 802 19.48 21.33 19.83
C ALA A 802 20.86 21.83 19.37
N ILE A 803 21.50 22.74 20.11
CA ILE A 803 22.87 23.20 19.81
C ILE A 803 23.88 22.05 19.97
N ALA A 804 23.71 21.18 20.96
CA ALA A 804 24.60 20.04 21.18
C ALA A 804 24.45 18.92 20.12
N SER A 805 23.33 18.88 19.38
CA SER A 805 23.08 17.92 18.30
C SER A 805 24.04 18.08 17.12
N TRP A 806 24.68 19.24 16.97
CA TRP A 806 25.67 19.47 15.93
C TRP A 806 26.93 18.61 16.13
N HIS A 807 27.32 17.91 15.08
CA HIS A 807 28.64 17.29 14.92
C HIS A 807 29.66 18.37 14.57
N GLU A 808 29.37 19.17 13.56
CA GLU A 808 30.18 20.29 13.08
C GLU A 808 29.32 21.43 12.52
N ILE A 809 29.62 22.68 12.92
CA ILE A 809 29.04 23.88 12.30
C ILE A 809 30.09 24.43 11.34
N ARG A 810 29.83 24.35 10.03
CA ARG A 810 30.78 24.78 9.00
C ARG A 810 30.88 26.30 8.92
N SER A 811 29.76 27.00 9.11
CA SER A 811 29.74 28.46 9.16
C SER A 811 30.35 29.00 10.46
N LYS A 812 31.51 29.66 10.34
CA LYS A 812 32.16 30.38 11.45
C LYS A 812 31.27 31.49 12.03
N ASP A 813 30.52 32.17 11.17
CA ASP A 813 29.63 33.25 11.60
C ASP A 813 28.51 32.70 12.48
N LEU A 814 27.86 31.61 12.06
CA LEU A 814 26.82 30.96 12.85
C LEU A 814 27.37 30.43 14.19
N HIS A 815 28.55 29.80 14.16
CA HIS A 815 29.22 29.34 15.39
C HIS A 815 29.44 30.48 16.39
N ASN A 816 29.86 31.65 15.91
CA ASN A 816 30.05 32.84 16.74
C ASN A 816 28.72 33.40 17.26
N GLU A 817 27.66 33.44 16.44
CA GLU A 817 26.33 33.89 16.87
C GLU A 817 25.74 32.97 17.95
N ILE A 818 25.85 31.66 17.79
CA ILE A 818 25.42 30.67 18.78
C ILE A 818 26.22 30.84 20.09
N SER A 819 27.53 31.06 19.99
CA SER A 819 28.37 31.36 21.16
C SER A 819 27.89 32.60 21.90
N GLN A 820 27.52 33.67 21.18
CA GLN A 820 26.99 34.90 21.77
C GLN A 820 25.64 34.67 22.45
N VAL A 821 24.76 33.89 21.83
CA VAL A 821 23.45 33.52 22.41
C VAL A 821 23.63 32.78 23.74
N LEU A 822 24.47 31.74 23.78
CA LEU A 822 24.70 30.97 25.01
C LEU A 822 25.34 31.81 26.12
N ASN A 823 26.35 32.63 25.78
CA ASN A 823 26.97 33.55 26.73
C ASN A 823 25.98 34.61 27.24
N GLY A 824 25.09 35.10 26.37
CA GLY A 824 24.01 36.02 26.74
C GLY A 824 23.06 35.41 27.77
N TYR A 825 22.61 34.17 27.58
CA TYR A 825 21.77 33.47 28.56
C TYR A 825 22.51 33.20 29.89
N LYS A 826 23.79 32.82 29.83
CA LYS A 826 24.64 32.65 31.02
C LYS A 826 24.74 33.94 31.85
N GLN A 827 24.94 35.08 31.18
CA GLN A 827 24.96 36.38 31.85
C GLN A 827 23.59 36.77 32.41
N MET A 828 22.51 36.53 31.66
CA MET A 828 21.15 36.89 32.06
C MET A 828 20.64 36.08 33.25
N LEU A 829 20.94 34.78 33.31
CA LEU A 829 20.52 33.89 34.41
C LEU A 829 21.40 34.00 35.65
N GLY A 830 22.66 34.42 35.50
CA GLY A 830 23.67 34.42 36.56
C GLY A 830 24.22 33.02 36.84
N SER A 831 25.37 32.94 37.52
CA SER A 831 26.13 31.69 37.71
C SER A 831 25.31 30.58 38.39
N GLY A 832 24.52 30.91 39.42
CA GLY A 832 23.74 29.91 40.16
C GLY A 832 22.63 29.25 39.34
N ALA A 833 21.83 30.01 38.60
CA ALA A 833 20.75 29.44 37.80
C ALA A 833 21.26 28.74 36.53
N TRP A 834 22.38 29.22 35.95
CA TRP A 834 23.07 28.56 34.84
C TRP A 834 23.65 27.20 35.24
N GLU A 835 24.30 27.11 36.41
CA GLU A 835 24.81 25.85 36.96
C GLU A 835 23.68 24.85 37.25
N GLN A 836 22.54 25.32 37.77
CA GLN A 836 21.36 24.48 37.97
C GLN A 836 20.79 23.93 36.65
N LEU A 837 20.75 24.76 35.60
CA LEU A 837 20.38 24.30 34.26
C LEU A 837 21.34 23.23 33.75
N HIS A 838 22.66 23.48 33.82
CA HIS A 838 23.69 22.52 33.41
C HIS A 838 23.56 21.18 34.13
N SER A 839 23.22 21.19 35.43
CA SER A 839 23.06 19.95 36.21
C SER A 839 21.87 19.09 35.77
N LYS A 840 20.90 19.67 35.05
CA LYS A 840 19.72 18.96 34.52
C LYS A 840 19.91 18.46 33.07
N LEU A 841 20.99 18.84 32.40
CA LEU A 841 21.30 18.38 31.04
C LEU A 841 22.05 17.05 31.09
N GLU A 842 21.89 16.26 30.02
CA GLU A 842 22.61 14.99 29.88
C GLU A 842 24.13 15.23 29.77
N PRO A 843 24.99 14.34 30.30
CA PRO A 843 26.44 14.57 30.33
C PRO A 843 27.08 14.85 28.96
N HIS A 844 26.61 14.17 27.92
CA HIS A 844 27.12 14.35 26.56
C HIS A 844 26.76 15.74 25.98
N VAL A 845 25.59 16.27 26.34
CA VAL A 845 25.15 17.63 25.95
C VAL A 845 26.06 18.66 26.58
N VAL A 846 26.32 18.55 27.89
CA VAL A 846 27.23 19.44 28.62
C VAL A 846 28.64 19.42 28.01
N GLN A 847 29.15 18.23 27.67
CA GLN A 847 30.45 18.08 27.02
C GLN A 847 30.49 18.80 25.66
N LYS A 848 29.46 18.64 24.83
CA LYS A 848 29.36 19.32 23.53
C LYS A 848 29.29 20.84 23.67
N LEU A 849 28.57 21.35 24.67
CA LEU A 849 28.42 22.78 24.92
C LEU A 849 29.72 23.46 25.39
N SER A 850 30.64 22.72 26.01
CA SER A 850 31.95 23.26 26.45
C SER A 850 32.78 23.86 25.29
N LYS A 851 32.53 23.42 24.05
CA LYS A 851 33.15 23.99 22.83
C LYS A 851 32.86 25.49 22.65
N TYR A 852 31.78 25.99 23.24
CA TYR A 852 31.36 27.39 23.17
C TYR A 852 31.78 28.22 24.40
N GLN A 853 32.65 27.66 25.26
CA GLN A 853 33.19 28.30 26.47
C GLN A 853 32.13 28.75 27.51
N VAL A 854 30.98 28.05 27.56
CA VAL A 854 29.85 28.34 28.46
C VAL A 854 29.67 27.32 29.58
#